data_AF-A0A925IDU2-F1
#
_entry.id   AF-A0A925IDU2-F1
#
_cell.length_a   1.000
_cell.length_b   1.000
_cell.length_c   1.000
_cell.angle_alpha   90.00
_cell.angle_beta   90.00
_cell.angle_gamma   90.00
#
_symmetry.space_group_name_H-M   'P 1'
#
loop_
_entity.id
_entity.type
_entity.pdbx_description
1 polymer ?
#
loop_
_entity_poly.entity_id
_entity_poly.type
_entity_poly.pdbx_seq_one_letter_code
_entity_poly.pdbx_strand_id
1 'polypeptide(L)'
;MKASSNKKKASANKKNSTVPISKLLLTKSTNLFPVVGIGASAGGLDAFKKLLKAIPENSGMAYVLVQHLDPNHESLLPEILQKVTNIPVLEIADDIKVLPDHIYVIPSNKMMVATDGVLLLAPRPAKSKTERNLPIDLFFTSLAEVHQEHAIGVVLSGTASDGTQGLRSIKDHGGITFAQDEASAEYDGMPHSAAQAGVVDFILPPGEIPQKLLEVTNKTVLSDEELQNIPKQDEDVFKQILSLLRIRKGVDFTYYKQTTIRRRILRRMVVNKNEDPGQYLIFLRGNNQEQDLLYQDMLIPVTSFFRDKKVFENLCNTVFPTILKNKIPGEITRIWVAGCSTGQEVYSIAMCFKEFLADNHERIQIFGTDLSEPAITKARTGVYEKSDVDAVSPKRLQEFFTKNNGGYQVNKSIRDMCVFANHNFLKDPPFGKMDCISCRNVLIYMEPYLQKKALTTFHYALNLKGFLLLGKSETTGGVPDLFAAVEKNDKLFTRKNVPGRFIQVTSQRSEQILSRANDHSKSETIRTDFQKTADDILLSKYTPAGVVVNETMDIVHFRGNTGNYLEQAPGKPSHNLLMMAKHGLAFELRNILHKAKTEKVPVVKENIPLNVNGAMRNISIEGIPLPNTLEPYYLILFHDNNLNDSEASAISNKKKGSVKTKKDEKDIRIQLLEQELSQAREDMRSITEDQEASNEELQSANEELLSGSEELQSLNEELETSKEELQSTNEELTVLNHELVSLNEQVTDASNYSESIIATLYQPLL
;
A
#
# COMPACT_ATOMS: atom_id res chain seq x y z
N MET A 1 -32.11 -51.19 54.29
CA MET A 1 -31.37 -49.93 54.55
C MET A 1 -31.34 -49.12 53.27
N LYS A 2 -31.55 -47.81 53.41
CA LYS A 2 -31.77 -46.81 52.35
C LYS A 2 -30.50 -46.50 51.54
N ALA A 3 -30.65 -46.23 50.25
CA ALA A 3 -29.84 -45.30 49.45
C ALA A 3 -30.57 -44.99 48.13
N SER A 4 -31.53 -44.06 48.14
CA SER A 4 -31.40 -42.66 47.69
C SER A 4 -31.02 -42.49 46.20
N SER A 5 -32.07 -42.26 45.41
CA SER A 5 -32.08 -41.75 44.05
C SER A 5 -31.48 -40.35 43.93
N ASN A 6 -30.64 -40.12 42.92
CA ASN A 6 -30.34 -38.77 42.43
C ASN A 6 -29.94 -38.82 40.94
N LYS A 7 -30.94 -38.90 40.05
CA LYS A 7 -30.78 -38.61 38.61
C LYS A 7 -30.89 -37.09 38.41
N LYS A 8 -29.76 -36.37 38.38
CA LYS A 8 -29.70 -35.00 37.87
C LYS A 8 -29.75 -35.04 36.35
N LYS A 9 -30.84 -34.50 35.77
CA LYS A 9 -30.89 -34.06 34.37
C LYS A 9 -29.86 -32.95 34.16
N ALA A 10 -28.85 -33.18 33.34
CA ALA A 10 -28.02 -32.13 32.77
C ALA A 10 -28.59 -31.79 31.37
N SER A 11 -29.36 -30.71 31.29
CA SER A 11 -29.73 -30.10 30.01
C SER A 11 -28.51 -29.35 29.46
N ALA A 12 -27.82 -29.96 28.50
CA ALA A 12 -26.80 -29.26 27.71
C ALA A 12 -27.51 -28.33 26.72
N ASN A 13 -27.76 -27.10 27.16
CA ASN A 13 -28.26 -26.03 26.31
C ASN A 13 -27.07 -25.47 25.50
N LYS A 14 -26.70 -26.13 24.38
CA LYS A 14 -25.78 -25.57 23.39
C LYS A 14 -26.50 -24.42 22.68
N LYS A 15 -26.35 -23.20 23.20
CA LYS A 15 -26.61 -21.97 22.43
C LYS A 15 -25.55 -21.90 21.33
N ASN A 16 -25.88 -22.38 20.14
CA ASN A 16 -25.14 -22.06 18.92
C ASN A 16 -25.30 -20.55 18.68
N SER A 17 -24.32 -19.76 19.14
CA SER A 17 -24.11 -18.40 18.64
C SER A 17 -23.48 -18.50 17.25
N THR A 18 -24.29 -18.81 16.24
CA THR A 18 -23.86 -18.75 14.85
C THR A 18 -23.67 -17.28 14.48
N VAL A 19 -22.43 -16.91 14.13
CA VAL A 19 -22.14 -15.59 13.56
C VAL A 19 -22.92 -15.48 12.24
N PRO A 20 -23.65 -14.39 11.97
CA PRO A 20 -24.33 -14.18 10.70
C PRO A 20 -23.34 -14.32 9.53
N ILE A 21 -23.74 -14.98 8.44
CA ILE A 21 -22.84 -15.23 7.29
C ILE A 21 -22.28 -13.92 6.69
N SER A 22 -23.04 -12.81 6.79
CA SER A 22 -22.61 -11.46 6.40
C SER A 22 -21.50 -10.85 7.26
N LYS A 23 -21.09 -11.52 8.34
CA LYS A 23 -20.05 -11.08 9.28
C LYS A 23 -18.85 -12.05 9.34
N LEU A 24 -18.79 -13.02 8.43
CA LEU A 24 -17.62 -13.89 8.29
C LEU A 24 -16.40 -13.07 7.83
N LEU A 25 -15.23 -13.44 8.34
CA LEU A 25 -13.97 -12.93 7.80
C LEU A 25 -13.71 -13.67 6.48
N LEU A 26 -13.64 -12.93 5.39
CA LEU A 26 -13.38 -13.48 4.07
C LEU A 26 -11.88 -13.59 3.82
N THR A 27 -11.45 -14.73 3.26
CA THR A 27 -10.07 -14.99 2.84
C THR A 27 -9.97 -14.88 1.33
N LYS A 28 -8.94 -14.18 0.85
CA LYS A 28 -8.66 -14.06 -0.59
C LYS A 28 -8.39 -15.43 -1.21
N SER A 29 -8.92 -15.67 -2.40
CA SER A 29 -8.65 -16.90 -3.14
C SER A 29 -7.29 -16.84 -3.83
N THR A 30 -6.64 -17.99 -3.97
CA THR A 30 -5.46 -18.17 -4.82
C THR A 30 -5.83 -18.53 -6.27
N ASN A 31 -7.13 -18.61 -6.61
CA ASN A 31 -7.60 -18.94 -7.95
C ASN A 31 -7.16 -17.88 -8.96
N LEU A 32 -6.65 -18.33 -10.11
CA LEU A 32 -6.15 -17.49 -11.20
C LEU A 32 -7.16 -17.34 -12.35
N PHE A 33 -8.36 -17.93 -12.24
CA PHE A 33 -9.39 -17.90 -13.28
C PHE A 33 -10.60 -17.04 -12.87
N PRO A 34 -11.35 -16.48 -13.83
CA PRO A 34 -12.51 -15.65 -13.53
C PRO A 34 -13.68 -16.43 -12.93
N VAL A 35 -14.31 -15.82 -11.92
CA VAL A 35 -15.55 -16.32 -11.32
C VAL A 35 -16.66 -15.30 -11.61
N VAL A 36 -17.66 -15.74 -12.37
CA VAL A 36 -18.79 -14.93 -12.85
C VAL A 36 -20.00 -15.15 -11.95
N GLY A 37 -20.29 -14.19 -11.08
CA GLY A 37 -21.55 -14.14 -10.34
C GLY A 37 -22.67 -13.59 -11.21
N ILE A 38 -23.77 -14.34 -11.34
CA ILE A 38 -24.93 -13.97 -12.15
C ILE A 38 -26.16 -13.86 -11.25
N GLY A 39 -26.66 -12.64 -11.08
CA GLY A 39 -27.83 -12.32 -10.27
C GLY A 39 -29.07 -12.12 -11.13
N ALA A 40 -30.18 -12.77 -10.76
CA ALA A 40 -31.48 -12.53 -11.39
C ALA A 40 -32.63 -12.66 -10.39
N SER A 41 -33.80 -12.14 -10.75
CA SER A 41 -35.02 -12.25 -9.93
C SER A 41 -36.21 -12.59 -10.83
N ALA A 42 -37.29 -11.79 -10.80
CA ALA A 42 -38.44 -11.95 -11.69
C ALA A 42 -38.01 -11.91 -13.19
N GLY A 43 -38.49 -12.88 -13.97
CA GLY A 43 -38.08 -13.08 -15.36
C GLY A 43 -36.64 -13.60 -15.56
N GLY A 44 -35.95 -13.96 -14.47
CA GLY A 44 -34.55 -14.41 -14.52
C GLY A 44 -34.33 -15.74 -15.25
N LEU A 45 -35.32 -16.65 -15.27
CA LEU A 45 -35.17 -17.98 -15.87
C LEU A 45 -34.91 -17.91 -17.38
N ASP A 46 -35.66 -17.08 -18.11
CA ASP A 46 -35.48 -16.94 -19.56
C ASP A 46 -34.17 -16.21 -19.89
N ALA A 47 -33.77 -15.26 -19.05
CA ALA A 47 -32.46 -14.62 -19.16
C ALA A 47 -31.31 -15.63 -18.94
N PHE A 48 -31.41 -16.49 -17.92
CA PHE A 48 -30.44 -17.58 -17.70
C PHE A 48 -30.37 -18.53 -18.89
N LYS A 49 -31.50 -19.00 -19.43
CA LYS A 49 -31.49 -19.91 -20.58
C LYS A 49 -30.79 -19.29 -21.80
N LYS A 50 -31.09 -18.03 -22.11
CA LYS A 50 -30.46 -17.31 -23.23
C LYS A 50 -28.95 -17.15 -23.02
N LEU A 51 -28.54 -16.82 -21.80
CA LEU A 51 -27.13 -16.64 -21.45
C LEU A 51 -26.38 -17.98 -21.48
N LEU A 52 -26.86 -19.01 -20.78
CA LEU A 52 -26.17 -20.31 -20.68
C LEU A 52 -26.03 -21.00 -22.04
N LYS A 53 -27.01 -20.84 -22.93
CA LYS A 53 -26.95 -21.40 -24.29
C LYS A 53 -25.82 -20.80 -25.14
N ALA A 54 -25.38 -19.59 -24.82
CA ALA A 54 -24.31 -18.89 -25.53
C ALA A 54 -22.92 -19.07 -24.90
N ILE A 55 -22.81 -19.71 -23.73
CA ILE A 55 -21.52 -20.01 -23.11
C ILE A 55 -20.88 -21.24 -23.79
N PRO A 56 -19.61 -21.16 -24.23
CA PRO A 56 -18.89 -22.33 -24.72
C PRO A 56 -18.47 -23.26 -23.57
N GLU A 57 -18.37 -24.56 -23.84
CA GLU A 57 -18.06 -25.59 -22.83
C GLU A 57 -16.71 -25.39 -22.14
N ASN A 58 -15.73 -24.81 -22.83
CA ASN A 58 -14.35 -24.60 -22.39
C ASN A 58 -14.03 -23.11 -22.24
N SER A 59 -14.93 -22.38 -21.59
CA SER A 59 -14.80 -20.94 -21.36
C SER A 59 -13.64 -20.56 -20.42
N GLY A 60 -13.12 -21.51 -19.64
CA GLY A 60 -12.10 -21.29 -18.61
C GLY A 60 -12.61 -20.51 -17.40
N MET A 61 -13.92 -20.31 -17.27
CA MET A 61 -14.57 -19.51 -16.23
C MET A 61 -15.52 -20.36 -15.41
N ALA A 62 -15.72 -19.98 -14.15
CA ALA A 62 -16.79 -20.54 -13.31
C ALA A 62 -18.00 -19.62 -13.27
N TYR A 63 -19.21 -20.16 -13.28
CA TYR A 63 -20.45 -19.39 -13.24
C TYR A 63 -21.24 -19.71 -11.99
N VAL A 64 -21.66 -18.70 -11.26
CA VAL A 64 -22.43 -18.87 -10.02
C VAL A 64 -23.73 -18.10 -10.14
N LEU A 65 -24.84 -18.82 -10.25
CA LEU A 65 -26.18 -18.28 -10.44
C LEU A 65 -26.85 -18.08 -9.08
N VAL A 66 -27.21 -16.82 -8.82
CA VAL A 66 -27.94 -16.40 -7.62
C VAL A 66 -29.31 -15.89 -8.05
N GLN A 67 -30.36 -16.63 -7.70
CA GLN A 67 -31.73 -16.23 -7.95
C GLN A 67 -32.52 -16.08 -6.65
N HIS A 68 -33.44 -15.12 -6.62
CA HIS A 68 -34.49 -15.11 -5.60
C HIS A 68 -35.45 -16.28 -5.81
N LEU A 69 -35.23 -17.36 -5.07
CA LEU A 69 -36.12 -18.51 -5.03
C LEU A 69 -37.15 -18.37 -3.89
N ASP A 70 -38.37 -18.87 -4.12
CA ASP A 70 -39.38 -18.99 -3.06
C ASP A 70 -38.87 -19.98 -2.00
N PRO A 71 -38.84 -19.60 -0.70
CA PRO A 71 -38.38 -20.48 0.37
C PRO A 71 -39.09 -21.83 0.49
N ASN A 72 -40.32 -21.95 -0.02
CA ASN A 72 -41.21 -23.08 0.22
C ASN A 72 -41.26 -24.10 -0.93
N HIS A 73 -40.48 -23.89 -1.99
CA HIS A 73 -40.43 -24.80 -3.14
C HIS A 73 -39.01 -25.32 -3.38
N GLU A 74 -38.89 -26.64 -3.54
CA GLU A 74 -37.68 -27.23 -4.11
C GLU A 74 -37.50 -26.72 -5.53
N SER A 75 -36.29 -26.25 -5.83
CA SER A 75 -35.98 -25.62 -7.09
C SER A 75 -35.56 -26.67 -8.12
N LEU A 76 -36.39 -26.90 -9.12
CA LEU A 76 -36.00 -27.70 -10.31
C LEU A 76 -35.07 -26.93 -11.27
N LEU A 77 -34.53 -25.79 -10.83
CA LEU A 77 -33.71 -24.92 -11.66
C LEU A 77 -32.46 -25.62 -12.22
N PRO A 78 -31.67 -26.39 -11.44
CA PRO A 78 -30.52 -27.12 -11.99
C PRO A 78 -30.91 -28.05 -13.15
N GLU A 79 -31.98 -28.83 -13.01
CA GLU A 79 -32.46 -29.76 -14.03
C GLU A 79 -32.96 -29.04 -15.30
N ILE A 80 -33.61 -27.89 -15.12
CA ILE A 80 -34.09 -27.07 -16.25
C ILE A 80 -32.89 -26.46 -16.99
N LEU A 81 -31.88 -25.96 -16.27
CA LEU A 81 -30.71 -25.34 -16.86
C LEU A 81 -29.78 -26.37 -17.50
N GLN A 82 -29.67 -27.57 -16.95
CA GLN A 82 -28.87 -28.66 -17.55
C GLN A 82 -29.38 -29.06 -18.94
N LYS A 83 -30.66 -28.83 -19.26
CA LYS A 83 -31.23 -29.11 -20.59
C LYS A 83 -30.84 -28.08 -21.66
N VAL A 84 -30.26 -26.94 -21.29
CA VAL A 84 -29.92 -25.85 -22.22
C VAL A 84 -28.41 -25.67 -22.42
N THR A 85 -27.58 -26.40 -21.67
CA THR A 85 -26.12 -26.34 -21.77
C THR A 85 -25.50 -27.71 -21.51
N ASN A 86 -24.35 -27.96 -22.13
CA ASN A 86 -23.53 -29.15 -21.91
C ASN A 86 -22.55 -28.99 -20.74
N ILE A 87 -22.41 -27.75 -20.23
CA ILE A 87 -21.60 -27.47 -19.04
C ILE A 87 -22.26 -28.13 -17.83
N PRO A 88 -21.51 -28.76 -16.91
CA PRO A 88 -22.08 -29.31 -15.68
C PRO A 88 -22.79 -28.24 -14.85
N VAL A 89 -24.08 -28.45 -14.57
CA VAL A 89 -24.89 -27.60 -13.69
C VAL A 89 -25.07 -28.30 -12.35
N LEU A 90 -24.46 -27.73 -11.31
CA LEU A 90 -24.44 -28.27 -9.96
C LEU A 90 -25.23 -27.37 -9.01
N GLU A 91 -26.14 -27.96 -8.25
CA GLU A 91 -26.70 -27.26 -7.08
C GLU A 91 -25.64 -27.21 -5.98
N ILE A 92 -25.52 -26.05 -5.33
CA ILE A 92 -24.48 -25.86 -4.33
C ILE A 92 -24.83 -26.63 -3.05
N ALA A 93 -24.00 -27.59 -2.69
CA ALA A 93 -23.94 -28.21 -1.36
C ALA A 93 -22.96 -27.43 -0.46
N ASP A 94 -23.02 -27.66 0.86
CA ASP A 94 -22.12 -26.99 1.81
C ASP A 94 -20.64 -27.26 1.44
N ASP A 95 -19.82 -26.20 1.43
CA ASP A 95 -18.36 -26.19 1.20
C ASP A 95 -17.86 -26.65 -0.18
N ILE A 96 -18.44 -26.14 -1.27
CA ILE A 96 -17.98 -26.45 -2.64
C ILE A 96 -16.81 -25.57 -3.07
N LYS A 97 -15.70 -26.21 -3.46
CA LYS A 97 -14.59 -25.55 -4.17
C LYS A 97 -15.00 -25.23 -5.61
N VAL A 98 -14.79 -23.98 -6.02
CA VAL A 98 -15.13 -23.51 -7.36
C VAL A 98 -14.09 -24.03 -8.37
N LEU A 99 -14.57 -24.60 -9.48
CA LEU A 99 -13.77 -25.08 -10.61
C LEU A 99 -14.16 -24.33 -11.89
N PRO A 100 -13.21 -24.12 -12.83
CA PRO A 100 -13.53 -23.56 -14.15
C PRO A 100 -14.44 -24.52 -14.93
N ASP A 101 -15.17 -23.98 -15.90
CA ASP A 101 -16.09 -24.73 -16.78
C ASP A 101 -17.19 -25.47 -16.02
N HIS A 102 -17.68 -24.85 -14.94
CA HIS A 102 -18.80 -25.35 -14.14
C HIS A 102 -19.81 -24.23 -13.88
N ILE A 103 -21.08 -24.62 -13.79
CA ILE A 103 -22.20 -23.76 -13.40
C ILE A 103 -22.70 -24.20 -12.04
N TYR A 104 -22.72 -23.27 -11.09
CA TYR A 104 -23.18 -23.48 -9.73
C TYR A 104 -24.48 -22.72 -9.49
N VAL A 105 -25.49 -23.38 -8.91
CA VAL A 105 -26.81 -22.79 -8.65
C VAL A 105 -27.07 -22.77 -7.15
N ILE A 106 -27.44 -21.60 -6.62
CA ILE A 106 -27.79 -21.48 -5.20
C ILE A 106 -29.07 -22.28 -4.87
N PRO A 107 -29.08 -23.09 -3.79
CA PRO A 107 -30.28 -23.78 -3.32
C PRO A 107 -31.35 -22.83 -2.78
N SER A 108 -32.61 -23.30 -2.77
CA SER A 108 -33.74 -22.57 -2.16
C SER A 108 -33.48 -22.24 -0.69
N ASN A 109 -33.97 -21.07 -0.24
CA ASN A 109 -33.95 -20.65 1.16
C ASN A 109 -32.55 -20.56 1.82
N LYS A 110 -31.49 -20.36 1.03
CA LYS A 110 -30.12 -20.15 1.51
C LYS A 110 -29.59 -18.77 1.11
N MET A 111 -28.55 -18.34 1.82
CA MET A 111 -27.68 -17.21 1.48
C MET A 111 -26.28 -17.77 1.21
N MET A 112 -25.49 -17.07 0.40
CA MET A 112 -24.17 -17.54 -0.01
C MET A 112 -23.12 -16.43 0.09
N VAL A 113 -21.91 -16.82 0.47
CA VAL A 113 -20.69 -16.00 0.34
C VAL A 113 -19.57 -16.84 -0.27
N ALA A 114 -18.68 -16.20 -1.03
CA ALA A 114 -17.40 -16.80 -1.41
C ALA A 114 -16.37 -16.56 -0.30
N THR A 115 -15.47 -17.52 -0.07
CA THR A 115 -14.24 -17.33 0.73
C THR A 115 -13.22 -18.39 0.33
N ASP A 116 -11.95 -18.03 0.19
CA ASP A 116 -10.86 -18.98 -0.13
C ASP A 116 -11.13 -19.86 -1.38
N GLY A 117 -11.85 -19.32 -2.37
CA GLY A 117 -12.27 -20.08 -3.56
C GLY A 117 -13.35 -21.15 -3.31
N VAL A 118 -13.99 -21.12 -2.13
CA VAL A 118 -15.09 -21.99 -1.70
C VAL A 118 -16.38 -21.18 -1.59
N LEU A 119 -17.52 -21.79 -1.95
CA LEU A 119 -18.85 -21.23 -1.77
C LEU A 119 -19.45 -21.76 -0.46
N LEU A 120 -19.71 -20.86 0.48
CA LEU A 120 -20.30 -21.18 1.78
C LEU A 120 -21.77 -20.79 1.82
N LEU A 121 -22.61 -21.71 2.29
CA LEU A 121 -24.04 -21.49 2.45
C LEU A 121 -24.42 -21.22 3.91
N ALA A 122 -25.43 -20.38 4.11
CA ALA A 122 -26.11 -20.21 5.38
C ALA A 122 -27.63 -20.23 5.20
N PRO A 123 -28.39 -20.61 6.24
CA PRO A 123 -29.84 -20.46 6.23
C PRO A 123 -30.23 -19.00 6.02
N ARG A 124 -31.26 -18.78 5.20
CA ARG A 124 -31.83 -17.45 4.98
C ARG A 124 -32.38 -16.89 6.30
N PRO A 125 -32.02 -15.65 6.69
CA PRO A 125 -32.57 -15.04 7.89
C PRO A 125 -34.09 -14.94 7.80
N ALA A 126 -34.78 -15.19 8.92
CA ALA A 126 -36.22 -15.00 9.01
C ALA A 126 -36.59 -13.55 8.65
N LYS A 127 -37.68 -13.35 7.89
CA LYS A 127 -38.13 -12.03 7.45
C LYS A 127 -38.36 -11.12 8.67
N SER A 128 -37.42 -10.21 8.94
CA SER A 128 -37.65 -9.09 9.83
C SER A 128 -38.41 -7.99 9.08
N LYS A 129 -39.28 -7.24 9.78
CA LYS A 129 -39.99 -6.07 9.20
C LYS A 129 -39.03 -4.99 8.66
N THR A 130 -37.74 -5.03 9.01
CA THR A 130 -36.75 -3.98 8.71
C THR A 130 -35.61 -4.38 7.76
N GLU A 131 -35.40 -5.68 7.50
CA GLU A 131 -34.29 -6.18 6.69
C GLU A 131 -34.81 -6.90 5.44
N ARG A 132 -34.41 -6.40 4.27
CA ARG A 132 -34.62 -7.09 2.99
C ARG A 132 -33.46 -8.05 2.80
N ASN A 133 -33.77 -9.30 2.47
CA ASN A 133 -32.74 -10.27 2.11
C ASN A 133 -32.26 -9.92 0.69
N LEU A 134 -31.01 -9.50 0.55
CA LEU A 134 -30.36 -9.13 -0.72
C LEU A 134 -29.23 -10.14 -1.05
N PRO A 135 -29.58 -11.38 -1.46
CA PRO A 135 -28.61 -12.44 -1.71
C PRO A 135 -27.62 -12.12 -2.83
N ILE A 136 -28.01 -11.34 -3.83
CA ILE A 136 -27.13 -11.02 -4.96
C ILE A 136 -26.07 -10.02 -4.51
N ASP A 137 -26.47 -8.92 -3.85
CA ASP A 137 -25.52 -7.96 -3.27
C ASP A 137 -24.56 -8.66 -2.29
N LEU A 138 -25.07 -9.49 -1.38
CA LEU A 138 -24.23 -10.22 -0.41
C LEU A 138 -23.17 -11.08 -1.12
N PHE A 139 -23.59 -11.88 -2.09
CA PHE A 139 -22.68 -12.77 -2.80
C PHE A 139 -21.66 -11.96 -3.61
N PHE A 140 -22.10 -10.97 -4.38
CA PHE A 140 -21.22 -10.14 -5.20
C PHE A 140 -20.20 -9.35 -4.37
N THR A 141 -20.58 -8.85 -3.19
CA THR A 141 -19.64 -8.22 -2.27
C THR A 141 -18.56 -9.21 -1.83
N SER A 142 -18.93 -10.43 -1.44
CA SER A 142 -17.95 -11.45 -1.07
C SER A 142 -17.08 -11.90 -2.26
N LEU A 143 -17.68 -12.00 -3.45
CA LEU A 143 -16.97 -12.35 -4.69
C LEU A 143 -15.90 -11.31 -5.01
N ALA A 144 -16.24 -10.02 -4.89
CA ALA A 144 -15.31 -8.91 -5.11
C ALA A 144 -14.13 -8.94 -4.11
N GLU A 145 -14.41 -9.16 -2.81
CA GLU A 145 -13.37 -9.21 -1.79
C GLU A 145 -12.44 -10.42 -1.95
N VAL A 146 -12.96 -11.56 -2.40
CA VAL A 146 -12.22 -12.82 -2.47
C VAL A 146 -11.47 -12.98 -3.79
N HIS A 147 -12.10 -12.64 -4.92
CA HIS A 147 -11.55 -12.85 -6.27
C HIS A 147 -11.02 -11.57 -6.93
N GLN A 148 -11.29 -10.38 -6.36
CA GLN A 148 -10.73 -9.10 -6.81
C GLN A 148 -10.91 -8.86 -8.32
N GLU A 149 -9.83 -8.65 -9.07
CA GLU A 149 -9.85 -8.48 -10.54
C GLU A 149 -10.42 -9.69 -11.32
N HIS A 150 -10.44 -10.88 -10.73
CA HIS A 150 -11.04 -12.08 -11.33
C HIS A 150 -12.55 -12.18 -11.05
N ALA A 151 -13.11 -11.28 -10.25
CA ALA A 151 -14.55 -11.21 -10.02
C ALA A 151 -15.25 -10.55 -11.21
N ILE A 152 -16.28 -11.22 -11.74
CA ILE A 152 -17.18 -10.65 -12.73
C ILE A 152 -18.60 -10.71 -12.20
N GLY A 153 -19.33 -9.60 -12.29
CA GLY A 153 -20.72 -9.53 -11.87
C GLY A 153 -21.65 -9.30 -13.06
N VAL A 154 -22.73 -10.06 -13.14
CA VAL A 154 -23.76 -9.94 -14.19
C VAL A 154 -25.12 -9.79 -13.51
N VAL A 155 -25.80 -8.67 -13.73
CA VAL A 155 -27.18 -8.45 -13.28
C VAL A 155 -28.14 -8.63 -14.45
N LEU A 156 -29.05 -9.60 -14.33
CA LEU A 156 -30.09 -9.89 -15.32
C LEU A 156 -31.46 -9.39 -14.85
N SER A 157 -32.50 -9.71 -15.64
CA SER A 157 -33.90 -9.38 -15.38
C SER A 157 -34.31 -9.60 -13.92
N GLY A 158 -34.99 -8.61 -13.36
CA GLY A 158 -35.46 -8.65 -11.99
C GLY A 158 -36.07 -7.34 -11.51
N THR A 159 -36.69 -7.40 -10.33
CA THR A 159 -37.34 -6.25 -9.70
C THR A 159 -36.48 -5.66 -8.58
N ALA A 160 -36.66 -4.37 -8.28
CA ALA A 160 -35.88 -3.62 -7.29
C ALA A 160 -34.40 -3.42 -7.67
N SER A 161 -33.48 -3.43 -6.71
CA SER A 161 -32.10 -2.94 -6.86
C SER A 161 -31.02 -3.93 -6.39
N ASP A 162 -31.40 -5.17 -6.07
CA ASP A 162 -30.48 -6.21 -5.60
C ASP A 162 -29.43 -6.52 -6.69
N GLY A 163 -28.16 -6.51 -6.33
CA GLY A 163 -27.02 -6.62 -7.25
C GLY A 163 -26.35 -5.27 -7.59
N THR A 164 -27.02 -4.13 -7.38
CA THR A 164 -26.42 -2.82 -7.66
C THR A 164 -25.19 -2.54 -6.77
N GLN A 165 -25.29 -2.82 -5.47
CA GLN A 165 -24.18 -2.59 -4.54
C GLN A 165 -23.10 -3.66 -4.68
N GLY A 166 -23.50 -4.88 -5.01
CA GLY A 166 -22.61 -5.97 -5.38
C GLY A 166 -21.73 -5.60 -6.58
N LEU A 167 -22.34 -5.11 -7.67
CA LEU A 167 -21.60 -4.64 -8.85
C LEU A 167 -20.68 -3.46 -8.51
N ARG A 168 -21.12 -2.52 -7.67
CA ARG A 168 -20.23 -1.45 -7.17
C ARG A 168 -18.98 -2.04 -6.50
N SER A 169 -19.17 -3.02 -5.61
CA SER A 169 -18.06 -3.69 -4.93
C SER A 169 -17.11 -4.39 -5.90
N ILE A 170 -17.64 -5.12 -6.89
CA ILE A 170 -16.84 -5.79 -7.92
C ILE A 170 -15.99 -4.78 -8.69
N LYS A 171 -16.62 -3.68 -9.13
CA LYS A 171 -15.95 -2.59 -9.84
C LYS A 171 -14.86 -1.91 -9.00
N ASP A 172 -15.16 -1.59 -7.74
CA ASP A 172 -14.21 -0.96 -6.82
C ASP A 172 -12.97 -1.86 -6.59
N HIS A 173 -13.15 -3.18 -6.57
CA HIS A 173 -12.06 -4.16 -6.48
C HIS A 173 -11.37 -4.47 -7.82
N GLY A 174 -11.74 -3.78 -8.91
CA GLY A 174 -11.09 -3.93 -10.23
C GLY A 174 -11.68 -5.04 -11.10
N GLY A 175 -12.76 -5.69 -10.67
CA GLY A 175 -13.53 -6.62 -11.47
C GLY A 175 -14.37 -5.94 -12.55
N ILE A 176 -15.09 -6.74 -13.34
CA ILE A 176 -15.86 -6.26 -14.50
C ILE A 176 -17.34 -6.54 -14.31
N THR A 177 -18.17 -5.60 -14.76
CA THR A 177 -19.59 -5.58 -14.44
C THR A 177 -20.47 -5.49 -15.69
N PHE A 178 -21.53 -6.30 -15.70
CA PHE A 178 -22.49 -6.39 -16.79
C PHE A 178 -23.91 -6.20 -16.26
N ALA A 179 -24.76 -5.59 -17.08
CA ALA A 179 -26.20 -5.63 -16.89
C ALA A 179 -26.90 -6.05 -18.18
N GLN A 180 -28.03 -6.73 -18.04
CA GLN A 180 -28.91 -7.01 -19.16
C GLN A 180 -29.47 -5.71 -19.74
N ASP A 181 -29.57 -5.61 -21.07
CA ASP A 181 -30.23 -4.47 -21.71
C ASP A 181 -31.73 -4.43 -21.38
N GLU A 182 -32.26 -3.22 -21.18
CA GLU A 182 -33.65 -3.03 -20.75
C GLU A 182 -34.67 -3.56 -21.76
N ALA A 183 -34.38 -3.54 -23.07
CA ALA A 183 -35.31 -3.99 -24.11
C ALA A 183 -35.45 -5.52 -24.15
N SER A 184 -34.44 -6.27 -23.70
CA SER A 184 -34.53 -7.72 -23.57
C SER A 184 -34.96 -8.21 -22.19
N ALA A 185 -35.00 -7.35 -21.18
CA ALA A 185 -35.39 -7.67 -19.82
C ALA A 185 -36.92 -7.78 -19.69
N GLU A 186 -37.40 -8.86 -19.08
CA GLU A 186 -38.84 -8.96 -18.75
C GLU A 186 -39.20 -7.99 -17.62
N TYR A 187 -38.28 -7.81 -16.67
CA TYR A 187 -38.32 -6.80 -15.62
C TYR A 187 -37.00 -6.04 -15.61
N ASP A 188 -37.08 -4.75 -15.87
CA ASP A 188 -35.94 -3.84 -16.06
C ASP A 188 -35.40 -3.23 -14.76
N GLY A 189 -36.15 -3.30 -13.66
CA GLY A 189 -35.81 -2.60 -12.41
C GLY A 189 -34.39 -2.85 -11.89
N MET A 190 -33.95 -4.10 -11.84
CA MET A 190 -32.59 -4.46 -11.38
C MET A 190 -31.50 -3.97 -12.36
N PRO A 191 -31.54 -4.31 -13.66
CA PRO A 191 -30.58 -3.79 -14.64
C PRO A 191 -30.53 -2.26 -14.72
N HIS A 192 -31.70 -1.61 -14.70
CA HIS A 192 -31.84 -0.16 -14.74
C HIS A 192 -31.19 0.52 -13.52
N SER A 193 -31.46 -0.01 -12.32
CA SER A 193 -30.86 0.47 -11.06
C SER A 193 -29.33 0.41 -11.12
N ALA A 194 -28.77 -0.70 -11.61
CA ALA A 194 -27.33 -0.87 -11.75
C ALA A 194 -26.74 0.11 -12.79
N ALA A 195 -27.39 0.27 -13.94
CA ALA A 195 -26.96 1.19 -14.98
C ALA A 195 -26.98 2.65 -14.50
N GLN A 196 -28.06 3.09 -13.86
CA GLN A 196 -28.19 4.45 -13.32
C GLN A 196 -27.16 4.75 -12.22
N ALA A 197 -26.79 3.75 -11.43
CA ALA A 197 -25.77 3.89 -10.40
C ALA A 197 -24.34 4.04 -10.96
N GLY A 198 -24.13 3.88 -12.28
CA GLY A 198 -22.82 3.98 -12.93
C GLY A 198 -21.88 2.81 -12.64
N VAL A 199 -22.44 1.69 -12.14
CA VAL A 199 -21.70 0.52 -11.67
C VAL A 199 -21.65 -0.60 -12.70
N VAL A 200 -22.09 -0.33 -13.93
CA VAL A 200 -22.11 -1.29 -15.04
C VAL A 200 -21.11 -0.85 -16.11
N ASP A 201 -20.25 -1.76 -16.56
CA ASP A 201 -19.28 -1.50 -17.62
C ASP A 201 -19.84 -1.85 -19.01
N PHE A 202 -20.68 -2.89 -19.10
CA PHE A 202 -21.33 -3.32 -20.34
C PHE A 202 -22.83 -3.59 -20.15
N ILE A 203 -23.65 -3.04 -21.05
CA ILE A 203 -25.09 -3.30 -21.12
C ILE A 203 -25.36 -4.05 -22.41
N LEU A 204 -25.80 -5.31 -22.32
CA LEU A 204 -25.94 -6.22 -23.46
C LEU A 204 -27.13 -7.17 -23.29
N PRO A 205 -27.72 -7.67 -24.39
CA PRO A 205 -28.66 -8.79 -24.32
C PRO A 205 -28.02 -10.06 -23.75
N PRO A 206 -28.75 -10.93 -23.02
CA PRO A 206 -28.15 -12.09 -22.34
C PRO A 206 -27.38 -13.05 -23.26
N GLY A 207 -27.80 -13.17 -24.52
CA GLY A 207 -27.11 -14.02 -25.51
C GLY A 207 -25.78 -13.46 -26.01
N GLU A 208 -25.52 -12.16 -25.86
CA GLU A 208 -24.28 -11.50 -26.27
C GLU A 208 -23.26 -11.38 -25.12
N ILE A 209 -23.73 -11.50 -23.88
CA ILE A 209 -22.88 -11.41 -22.67
C ILE A 209 -21.73 -12.45 -22.71
N PRO A 210 -21.94 -13.75 -22.99
CA PRO A 210 -20.86 -14.74 -22.97
C PRO A 210 -19.73 -14.45 -23.96
N GLN A 211 -20.05 -14.01 -25.18
CA GLN A 211 -19.04 -13.62 -26.15
C GLN A 211 -18.20 -12.45 -25.62
N LYS A 212 -18.87 -11.46 -25.01
CA LYS A 212 -18.17 -10.31 -24.44
C LYS A 212 -17.32 -10.71 -23.22
N LEU A 213 -17.79 -11.64 -22.39
CA LEU A 213 -17.01 -12.18 -21.28
C LEU A 213 -15.70 -12.78 -21.77
N LEU A 214 -15.73 -13.62 -22.80
CA LEU A 214 -14.53 -14.23 -23.39
C LEU A 214 -13.56 -13.19 -23.97
N GLU A 215 -14.07 -12.19 -24.68
CA GLU A 215 -13.25 -11.10 -25.23
C GLU A 215 -12.53 -10.33 -24.12
N VAL A 216 -13.22 -10.11 -23.01
CA VAL A 216 -12.72 -9.38 -21.86
C VAL A 216 -11.67 -10.21 -21.11
N THR A 217 -11.99 -11.45 -20.76
CA THR A 217 -11.14 -12.30 -19.93
C THR A 217 -9.86 -12.69 -20.64
N ASN A 218 -9.89 -12.97 -21.94
CA ASN A 218 -8.68 -13.22 -22.73
C ASN A 218 -7.71 -12.04 -22.73
N LYS A 219 -8.19 -10.81 -22.48
CA LYS A 219 -7.37 -9.58 -22.48
C LYS A 219 -6.99 -9.10 -21.07
N THR A 220 -7.76 -9.45 -20.04
CA THR A 220 -7.55 -8.97 -18.66
C THR A 220 -6.96 -10.01 -17.73
N VAL A 221 -7.10 -11.31 -18.02
CA VAL A 221 -6.59 -12.41 -17.21
C VAL A 221 -5.17 -12.76 -17.68
N LEU A 222 -4.29 -11.77 -17.64
CA LEU A 222 -2.86 -12.00 -17.75
C LEU A 222 -2.34 -12.38 -16.36
N SER A 223 -1.55 -13.45 -16.30
CA SER A 223 -0.83 -13.85 -15.10
C SER A 223 0.10 -12.73 -14.61
N ASP A 224 0.45 -12.73 -13.32
CA ASP A 224 1.42 -11.77 -12.79
C ASP A 224 2.77 -11.85 -13.54
N GLU A 225 3.16 -13.04 -14.00
CA GLU A 225 4.37 -13.26 -14.80
C GLU A 225 4.28 -12.61 -16.19
N GLU A 226 3.16 -12.77 -16.89
CA GLU A 226 2.92 -12.13 -18.19
C GLU A 226 2.87 -10.60 -18.06
N LEU A 227 2.23 -10.10 -16.99
CA LEU A 227 2.19 -8.68 -16.71
C LEU A 227 3.55 -8.12 -16.32
N GLN A 228 4.46 -8.93 -15.77
CA GLN A 228 5.83 -8.52 -15.49
C GLN A 228 6.70 -8.55 -16.75
N ASN A 229 6.48 -9.53 -17.64
CA ASN A 229 7.27 -9.80 -18.84
C ASN A 229 6.61 -9.32 -20.14
N ILE A 230 6.10 -8.09 -20.14
CA ILE A 230 5.49 -7.49 -21.33
C ILE A 230 6.55 -7.07 -22.37
N PRO A 231 6.20 -7.01 -23.66
CA PRO A 231 7.06 -6.46 -24.69
C PRO A 231 7.52 -5.02 -24.34
N LYS A 232 8.78 -4.70 -24.60
CA LYS A 232 9.35 -3.35 -24.32
C LYS A 232 8.52 -2.21 -24.93
N GLN A 233 7.97 -2.43 -26.12
CA GLN A 233 7.11 -1.46 -26.79
C GLN A 233 5.86 -1.13 -25.96
N ASP A 234 5.19 -2.15 -25.41
CA ASP A 234 4.01 -1.96 -24.57
C ASP A 234 4.40 -1.33 -23.23
N GLU A 235 5.56 -1.70 -22.67
CA GLU A 235 6.09 -1.08 -21.46
C GLU A 235 6.27 0.43 -21.62
N ASP A 236 6.83 0.87 -22.75
CA ASP A 236 7.01 2.29 -23.06
C ASP A 236 5.66 3.01 -23.27
N VAL A 237 4.66 2.32 -23.82
CA VAL A 237 3.31 2.87 -23.95
C VAL A 237 2.65 3.02 -22.58
N PHE A 238 2.74 2.04 -21.69
CA PHE A 238 2.24 2.16 -20.32
C PHE A 238 2.91 3.33 -19.58
N LYS A 239 4.23 3.49 -19.69
CA LYS A 239 4.94 4.65 -19.13
C LYS A 239 4.40 5.98 -19.66
N GLN A 240 4.10 6.06 -20.96
CA GLN A 240 3.49 7.25 -21.56
C GLN A 240 2.08 7.52 -21.04
N ILE A 241 1.26 6.48 -20.85
CA ILE A 241 -0.08 6.60 -20.23
C ILE A 241 0.06 7.18 -18.81
N LEU A 242 0.98 6.64 -18.00
CA LEU A 242 1.22 7.12 -16.64
C LEU A 242 1.75 8.57 -16.62
N SER A 243 2.62 8.92 -17.57
CA SER A 243 3.11 10.29 -17.74
C SER A 243 1.96 11.25 -18.07
N LEU A 244 1.04 10.87 -18.95
CA LEU A 244 -0.14 11.66 -19.30
C LEU A 244 -1.02 11.92 -18.07
N LEU A 245 -1.31 10.87 -17.28
CA LEU A 245 -2.07 11.00 -16.04
C LEU A 245 -1.34 11.89 -15.02
N ARG A 246 -0.01 11.74 -14.88
CA ARG A 246 0.81 12.55 -13.98
C ARG A 246 0.78 14.03 -14.36
N ILE A 247 0.87 14.37 -15.64
CA ILE A 247 0.82 15.76 -16.11
C ILE A 247 -0.54 16.39 -15.76
N ARG A 248 -1.64 15.65 -15.95
CA ARG A 248 -3.00 16.17 -15.70
C ARG A 248 -3.37 16.21 -14.22
N LYS A 249 -3.01 15.19 -13.44
CA LYS A 249 -3.49 14.99 -12.05
C LYS A 249 -2.41 15.17 -10.98
N GLY A 250 -1.14 15.27 -11.36
CA GLY A 250 -0.03 15.51 -10.44
C GLY A 250 0.36 14.31 -9.55
N VAL A 251 -0.21 13.13 -9.78
CA VAL A 251 0.11 11.88 -9.07
C VAL A 251 1.06 11.02 -9.91
N ASP A 252 2.11 10.51 -9.27
CA ASP A 252 3.10 9.66 -9.90
C ASP A 252 2.86 8.19 -9.53
N PHE A 253 2.36 7.40 -10.49
CA PHE A 253 2.05 5.98 -10.30
C PHE A 253 3.25 5.04 -10.58
N THR A 254 4.44 5.57 -10.90
CA THR A 254 5.62 4.75 -11.26
C THR A 254 6.05 3.77 -10.15
N TYR A 255 5.88 4.14 -8.88
CA TYR A 255 6.26 3.31 -7.74
C TYR A 255 5.06 2.71 -7.00
N TYR A 256 3.91 2.65 -7.66
CA TYR A 256 2.79 1.82 -7.24
C TYR A 256 2.95 0.41 -7.79
N LYS A 257 2.19 -0.55 -7.25
CA LYS A 257 2.19 -1.95 -7.71
C LYS A 257 1.82 -2.03 -9.19
N GLN A 258 2.83 -2.26 -10.03
CA GLN A 258 2.67 -2.13 -11.49
C GLN A 258 1.70 -3.16 -12.07
N THR A 259 1.62 -4.36 -11.50
CA THR A 259 0.63 -5.38 -11.89
C THR A 259 -0.79 -4.86 -11.72
N THR A 260 -1.11 -4.26 -10.57
CA THR A 260 -2.42 -3.65 -10.29
C THR A 260 -2.73 -2.49 -11.24
N ILE A 261 -1.76 -1.61 -11.49
CA ILE A 261 -1.92 -0.47 -12.41
C ILE A 261 -2.19 -0.96 -13.84
N ARG A 262 -1.39 -1.91 -14.33
CA ARG A 262 -1.54 -2.49 -15.68
C ARG A 262 -2.91 -3.14 -15.85
N ARG A 263 -3.37 -3.93 -14.88
CA ARG A 263 -4.72 -4.54 -14.89
C ARG A 263 -5.83 -3.50 -15.06
N ARG A 264 -5.74 -2.37 -14.35
CA ARG A 264 -6.72 -1.27 -14.46
C ARG A 264 -6.67 -0.56 -15.80
N ILE A 265 -5.49 -0.38 -16.38
CA ILE A 265 -5.34 0.13 -17.75
C ILE A 265 -5.99 -0.83 -18.75
N LEU A 266 -5.66 -2.12 -18.68
CA LEU A 266 -6.22 -3.15 -19.57
C LEU A 266 -7.74 -3.23 -19.46
N ARG A 267 -8.28 -3.17 -18.24
CA ARG A 267 -9.73 -3.10 -18.01
C ARG A 267 -10.37 -1.91 -18.75
N ARG A 268 -9.81 -0.69 -18.61
CA ARG A 268 -10.31 0.49 -19.32
C ARG A 268 -10.12 0.39 -20.85
N MET A 269 -9.06 -0.25 -21.33
CA MET A 269 -8.87 -0.55 -22.75
C MET A 269 -10.03 -1.38 -23.30
N VAL A 270 -10.39 -2.46 -22.59
CA VAL A 270 -11.47 -3.36 -22.97
C VAL A 270 -12.83 -2.66 -22.94
N VAL A 271 -13.11 -1.84 -21.92
CA VAL A 271 -14.34 -1.03 -21.82
C VAL A 271 -14.46 -0.08 -23.01
N ASN A 272 -13.36 0.54 -23.43
CA ASN A 272 -13.33 1.47 -24.56
C ASN A 272 -13.08 0.80 -25.91
N LYS A 273 -13.09 -0.54 -25.98
CA LYS A 273 -12.89 -1.32 -27.21
C LYS A 273 -11.55 -1.05 -27.92
N ASN A 274 -10.50 -0.73 -27.17
CA ASN A 274 -9.14 -0.60 -27.72
C ASN A 274 -8.42 -1.94 -27.62
N GLU A 275 -7.81 -2.38 -28.72
CA GLU A 275 -7.22 -3.72 -28.79
C GLU A 275 -5.79 -3.79 -28.27
N ASP A 276 -5.02 -2.71 -28.47
CA ASP A 276 -3.63 -2.61 -28.03
C ASP A 276 -3.39 -1.34 -27.19
N PRO A 277 -2.36 -1.32 -26.33
CA PRO A 277 -2.05 -0.18 -25.49
C PRO A 277 -1.79 1.12 -26.28
N GLY A 278 -1.24 1.00 -27.50
CA GLY A 278 -0.90 2.13 -28.36
C GLY A 278 -2.14 2.86 -28.86
N GLN A 279 -3.15 2.13 -29.34
CA GLN A 279 -4.46 2.67 -29.69
C GLN A 279 -5.09 3.39 -28.49
N TYR A 280 -5.03 2.77 -27.31
CA TYR A 280 -5.58 3.37 -26.11
C TYR A 280 -4.86 4.66 -25.70
N LEU A 281 -3.53 4.73 -25.85
CA LEU A 281 -2.78 5.96 -25.62
C LEU A 281 -3.20 7.09 -26.59
N ILE A 282 -3.44 6.77 -27.86
CA ILE A 282 -3.94 7.75 -28.85
C ILE A 282 -5.34 8.24 -28.44
N PHE A 283 -6.24 7.33 -28.07
CA PHE A 283 -7.57 7.66 -27.57
C PHE A 283 -7.52 8.55 -26.33
N LEU A 284 -6.67 8.22 -25.36
CA LEU A 284 -6.48 8.99 -24.12
C LEU A 284 -6.01 10.41 -24.41
N ARG A 285 -5.06 10.62 -25.34
CA ARG A 285 -4.56 11.96 -25.69
C ARG A 285 -5.67 12.90 -26.19
N GLY A 286 -6.67 12.36 -26.89
CA GLY A 286 -7.83 13.12 -27.38
C GLY A 286 -9.01 13.20 -26.41
N ASN A 287 -9.01 12.42 -25.33
CA ASN A 287 -10.17 12.26 -24.45
C ASN A 287 -9.84 12.54 -22.98
N ASN A 288 -10.09 13.79 -22.57
CA ASN A 288 -9.90 14.25 -21.20
C ASN A 288 -10.82 13.55 -20.18
N GLN A 289 -12.04 13.21 -20.58
CA GLN A 289 -12.98 12.50 -19.71
C GLN A 289 -12.46 11.09 -19.42
N GLU A 290 -11.90 10.40 -20.43
CA GLU A 290 -11.31 9.09 -20.21
C GLU A 290 -10.07 9.16 -19.32
N GLN A 291 -9.23 10.20 -19.45
CA GLN A 291 -8.11 10.39 -18.52
C GLN A 291 -8.59 10.55 -17.07
N ASP A 292 -9.70 11.27 -16.86
CA ASP A 292 -10.30 11.43 -15.54
C ASP A 292 -10.91 10.12 -15.01
N LEU A 293 -11.58 9.34 -15.86
CA LEU A 293 -12.12 8.02 -15.51
C LEU A 293 -11.02 7.01 -15.20
N LEU A 294 -9.97 6.92 -16.03
CA LEU A 294 -8.82 6.06 -15.79
C LEU A 294 -8.12 6.45 -14.48
N TYR A 295 -7.96 7.75 -14.22
CA TYR A 295 -7.39 8.21 -12.95
C TYR A 295 -8.22 7.76 -11.74
N GLN A 296 -9.56 7.92 -11.78
CA GLN A 296 -10.42 7.44 -10.70
C GLN A 296 -10.34 5.92 -10.56
N ASP A 297 -10.25 5.19 -11.68
CA ASP A 297 -10.12 3.74 -11.66
C ASP A 297 -8.82 3.28 -10.98
N MET A 298 -7.75 4.08 -10.99
CA MET A 298 -6.51 3.80 -10.25
C MET A 298 -6.66 3.97 -8.72
N LEU A 299 -7.67 4.71 -8.25
CA LEU A 299 -7.89 5.01 -6.84
C LEU A 299 -8.97 4.07 -6.26
N ILE A 300 -8.54 2.97 -5.67
CA ILE A 300 -9.45 1.95 -5.09
C ILE A 300 -10.16 2.53 -3.85
N PRO A 301 -11.49 2.78 -3.88
CA PRO A 301 -12.16 3.57 -2.84
C PRO A 301 -12.75 2.73 -1.69
N VAL A 302 -12.47 1.43 -1.61
CA VAL A 302 -13.17 0.50 -0.71
C VAL A 302 -12.97 0.85 0.77
N THR A 303 -14.06 1.17 1.47
CA THR A 303 -14.06 1.50 2.89
C THR A 303 -15.44 1.26 3.54
N SER A 304 -15.46 1.09 4.86
CA SER A 304 -16.69 0.88 5.64
C SER A 304 -16.57 1.45 7.05
N PHE A 305 -17.72 1.76 7.66
CA PHE A 305 -17.73 2.21 9.06
C PHE A 305 -17.23 1.11 9.99
N PHE A 306 -16.40 1.49 10.96
CA PHE A 306 -15.83 0.56 11.95
C PHE A 306 -15.11 -0.66 11.34
N ARG A 307 -14.46 -0.50 10.18
CA ARG A 307 -13.65 -1.55 9.52
C ARG A 307 -12.59 -2.10 10.48
N ASP A 308 -12.66 -3.39 10.80
CA ASP A 308 -11.92 -4.05 11.89
C ASP A 308 -12.27 -3.49 13.29
N LYS A 309 -13.43 -3.87 13.83
CA LYS A 309 -13.96 -3.36 15.11
C LYS A 309 -12.96 -3.34 16.28
N LYS A 310 -12.12 -4.38 16.39
CA LYS A 310 -11.07 -4.50 17.42
C LYS A 310 -10.08 -3.33 17.40
N VAL A 311 -9.81 -2.74 16.24
CA VAL A 311 -8.94 -1.56 16.10
C VAL A 311 -9.55 -0.34 16.80
N PHE A 312 -10.85 -0.13 16.65
CA PHE A 312 -11.57 0.98 17.29
C PHE A 312 -11.70 0.78 18.80
N GLU A 313 -11.82 -0.46 19.27
CA GLU A 313 -11.76 -0.79 20.70
C GLU A 313 -10.39 -0.43 21.29
N ASN A 314 -9.30 -0.77 20.58
CA ASN A 314 -7.94 -0.41 20.99
C ASN A 314 -7.70 1.12 20.99
N LEU A 315 -8.31 1.85 20.05
CA LEU A 315 -8.27 3.31 20.07
C LEU A 315 -8.86 3.87 21.38
N CYS A 316 -10.04 3.38 21.77
CA CYS A 316 -10.71 3.81 23.01
C CYS A 316 -10.00 3.36 24.29
N ASN A 317 -9.45 2.15 24.31
CA ASN A 317 -8.88 1.56 25.52
C ASN A 317 -7.42 1.93 25.78
N THR A 318 -6.65 2.23 24.73
CA THR A 318 -5.20 2.42 24.82
C THR A 318 -4.76 3.78 24.29
N VAL A 319 -5.17 4.14 23.07
CA VAL A 319 -4.65 5.33 22.38
C VAL A 319 -5.21 6.62 22.99
N PHE A 320 -6.54 6.79 23.05
CA PHE A 320 -7.16 8.01 23.56
C PHE A 320 -6.79 8.29 25.03
N PRO A 321 -6.82 7.31 25.96
CA PRO A 321 -6.37 7.54 27.33
C PRO A 321 -4.92 8.01 27.41
N THR A 322 -4.03 7.42 26.60
CA THR A 322 -2.60 7.79 26.62
C THR A 322 -2.36 9.18 26.03
N ILE A 323 -3.08 9.54 24.97
CA ILE A 323 -3.00 10.89 24.39
C ILE A 323 -3.47 11.93 25.41
N LEU A 324 -4.64 11.74 26.02
CA LEU A 324 -5.17 12.71 26.99
C LEU A 324 -4.29 12.83 28.24
N LYS A 325 -3.68 11.74 28.72
CA LYS A 325 -2.78 11.77 29.89
C LYS A 325 -1.52 12.60 29.63
N ASN A 326 -1.04 12.64 28.40
CA ASN A 326 0.18 13.35 28.01
C ASN A 326 -0.08 14.78 27.52
N LYS A 327 -1.36 15.17 27.35
CA LYS A 327 -1.77 16.50 26.90
C LYS A 327 -1.79 17.48 28.07
N ILE A 328 -1.49 18.73 27.75
CA ILE A 328 -1.72 19.86 28.66
C ILE A 328 -3.22 20.19 28.62
N PRO A 329 -3.86 20.49 29.78
CA PRO A 329 -5.28 20.86 29.80
C PRO A 329 -5.60 22.00 28.82
N GLY A 330 -6.61 21.78 27.96
CA GLY A 330 -7.05 22.74 26.95
C GLY A 330 -6.35 22.65 25.59
N GLU A 331 -5.36 21.76 25.43
CA GLU A 331 -4.73 21.51 24.14
C GLU A 331 -5.59 20.57 23.26
N ILE A 332 -5.75 20.93 21.98
CA ILE A 332 -6.61 20.16 21.05
C ILE A 332 -5.91 18.86 20.64
N THR A 333 -6.60 17.72 20.76
CA THR A 333 -6.15 16.44 20.20
C THR A 333 -6.26 16.46 18.68
N ARG A 334 -5.18 16.15 17.97
CA ARG A 334 -5.09 16.20 16.51
C ARG A 334 -4.87 14.80 15.95
N ILE A 335 -5.81 14.33 15.14
CA ILE A 335 -5.72 13.03 14.46
C ILE A 335 -5.71 13.25 12.95
N TRP A 336 -4.87 12.53 12.22
CA TRP A 336 -4.86 12.56 10.76
C TRP A 336 -5.14 11.17 10.18
N VAL A 337 -6.19 11.05 9.39
CA VAL A 337 -6.53 9.87 8.59
C VAL A 337 -6.08 10.12 7.15
N ALA A 338 -4.97 9.50 6.78
CA ALA A 338 -4.38 9.57 5.45
C ALA A 338 -4.94 8.44 4.56
N GLY A 339 -5.61 8.80 3.47
CA GLY A 339 -6.38 7.89 2.63
C GLY A 339 -7.76 7.59 3.21
N CYS A 340 -8.54 8.63 3.49
CA CYS A 340 -9.83 8.51 4.16
C CYS A 340 -10.98 8.03 3.26
N SER A 341 -10.75 7.92 1.95
CA SER A 341 -11.77 7.61 0.94
C SER A 341 -13.03 8.45 1.16
N THR A 342 -14.19 7.81 1.32
CA THR A 342 -15.50 8.44 1.46
C THR A 342 -15.84 8.83 2.91
N GLY A 343 -14.86 8.81 3.82
CA GLY A 343 -14.92 9.43 5.15
C GLY A 343 -15.38 8.53 6.31
N GLN A 344 -15.72 7.27 6.05
CA GLN A 344 -16.27 6.34 7.05
C GLN A 344 -15.31 6.11 8.22
N GLU A 345 -14.00 5.99 7.96
CA GLU A 345 -13.01 5.82 9.03
C GLU A 345 -12.90 7.08 9.91
N VAL A 346 -12.83 8.27 9.28
CA VAL A 346 -12.78 9.56 9.98
C VAL A 346 -13.96 9.72 10.92
N TYR A 347 -15.17 9.45 10.43
CA TYR A 347 -16.38 9.50 11.25
C TYR A 347 -16.44 8.42 12.32
N SER A 348 -15.92 7.21 12.05
CA SER A 348 -15.84 6.15 13.04
C SER A 348 -14.93 6.54 14.22
N ILE A 349 -13.78 7.16 13.93
CA ILE A 349 -12.87 7.69 14.96
C ILE A 349 -13.54 8.83 15.74
N ALA A 350 -14.24 9.75 15.06
CA ALA A 350 -14.96 10.85 15.71
C ALA A 350 -16.03 10.35 16.68
N MET A 351 -16.83 9.36 16.27
CA MET A 351 -17.85 8.72 17.12
C MET A 351 -17.21 8.01 18.31
N CYS A 352 -16.17 7.21 18.10
CA CYS A 352 -15.42 6.55 19.17
C CYS A 352 -14.86 7.55 20.19
N PHE A 353 -14.29 8.66 19.71
CA PHE A 353 -13.76 9.69 20.59
C PHE A 353 -14.86 10.37 21.39
N LYS A 354 -16.02 10.65 20.77
CA LYS A 354 -17.18 11.24 21.44
C LYS A 354 -17.79 10.30 22.49
N GLU A 355 -17.79 9.00 22.25
CA GLU A 355 -18.21 7.99 23.22
C GLU A 355 -17.23 7.90 24.41
N PHE A 356 -15.92 7.96 24.13
CA PHE A 356 -14.86 7.92 25.14
C PHE A 356 -14.89 9.16 26.06
N LEU A 357 -14.94 10.35 25.44
CA LEU A 357 -15.77 11.49 25.82
C LEU A 357 -16.44 11.56 27.20
N ALA A 358 -17.57 10.85 27.26
CA ALA A 358 -18.70 11.08 28.15
C ALA A 358 -18.96 12.59 28.37
N ASP A 359 -18.85 13.06 29.62
CA ASP A 359 -19.11 14.43 30.05
C ASP A 359 -17.88 15.36 29.96
N ASN A 360 -16.75 14.85 29.47
CA ASN A 360 -15.50 15.60 29.43
C ASN A 360 -15.47 16.53 28.19
N HIS A 361 -14.95 17.75 28.36
CA HIS A 361 -15.05 18.83 27.36
C HIS A 361 -13.80 18.99 26.48
N GLU A 362 -13.00 17.92 26.37
CA GLU A 362 -11.77 17.94 25.58
C GLU A 362 -12.06 18.11 24.09
N ARG A 363 -11.20 18.88 23.40
CA ARG A 363 -11.40 19.22 21.99
C ARG A 363 -10.57 18.28 21.11
N ILE A 364 -11.19 17.81 20.02
CA ILE A 364 -10.54 17.03 18.98
C ILE A 364 -10.70 17.71 17.62
N GLN A 365 -9.68 17.56 16.79
CA GLN A 365 -9.74 17.88 15.36
C GLN A 365 -9.18 16.71 14.56
N ILE A 366 -9.99 16.19 13.64
CA ILE A 366 -9.63 15.03 12.80
C ILE A 366 -9.49 15.50 11.36
N PHE A 367 -8.31 15.34 10.79
CA PHE A 367 -8.03 15.63 9.38
C PHE A 367 -8.24 14.36 8.56
N GLY A 368 -9.14 14.38 7.59
CA GLY A 368 -9.33 13.31 6.61
C GLY A 368 -8.81 13.75 5.25
N THR A 369 -7.82 13.03 4.70
CA THR A 369 -7.29 13.35 3.37
C THR A 369 -7.30 12.20 2.41
N ASP A 370 -7.45 12.50 1.13
CA ASP A 370 -7.47 11.53 0.04
C ASP A 370 -7.07 12.20 -1.29
N LEU A 371 -6.70 11.39 -2.28
CA LEU A 371 -6.43 11.85 -3.65
C LEU A 371 -7.73 12.05 -4.46
N SER A 372 -8.78 11.28 -4.15
CA SER A 372 -10.05 11.31 -4.87
C SER A 372 -10.92 12.50 -4.42
N GLU A 373 -11.05 13.50 -5.28
CA GLU A 373 -11.95 14.64 -5.06
C GLU A 373 -13.43 14.23 -4.93
N PRO A 374 -13.98 13.30 -5.74
CA PRO A 374 -15.31 12.76 -5.51
C PRO A 374 -15.48 12.12 -4.13
N ALA A 375 -14.49 11.36 -3.66
CA ALA A 375 -14.55 10.72 -2.35
C ALA A 375 -14.55 11.74 -1.21
N ILE A 376 -13.69 12.76 -1.29
CA ILE A 376 -13.65 13.89 -0.34
C ILE A 376 -14.96 14.67 -0.34
N THR A 377 -15.59 14.85 -1.49
CA THR A 377 -16.88 15.53 -1.58
C THR A 377 -17.97 14.73 -0.86
N LYS A 378 -18.05 13.41 -1.08
CA LYS A 378 -18.96 12.53 -0.32
C LYS A 378 -18.67 12.60 1.18
N ALA A 379 -17.40 12.51 1.58
CA ALA A 379 -16.98 12.61 2.98
C ALA A 379 -17.44 13.92 3.65
N ARG A 380 -17.26 15.08 2.97
CA ARG A 380 -17.70 16.39 3.47
C ARG A 380 -19.21 16.48 3.67
N THR A 381 -19.98 15.98 2.71
CA THR A 381 -21.46 15.98 2.82
C THR A 381 -21.94 15.08 3.96
N GLY A 382 -21.22 13.97 4.19
CA GLY A 382 -21.50 12.99 5.23
C GLY A 382 -22.85 12.29 5.04
N VAL A 383 -23.29 12.13 3.79
CA VAL A 383 -24.52 11.42 3.43
C VAL A 383 -24.17 10.02 2.93
N TYR A 384 -24.79 9.03 3.56
CA TYR A 384 -24.51 7.61 3.35
C TYR A 384 -25.80 6.84 3.10
N GLU A 385 -25.72 5.83 2.23
CA GLU A 385 -26.83 4.94 1.95
C GLU A 385 -27.07 3.97 3.13
N LYS A 386 -28.17 3.22 3.10
CA LYS A 386 -28.45 2.23 4.17
C LYS A 386 -27.34 1.17 4.26
N SER A 387 -26.87 0.67 3.12
CA SER A 387 -25.81 -0.33 3.05
C SER A 387 -24.48 0.18 3.59
N ASP A 388 -24.16 1.46 3.34
CA ASP A 388 -22.93 2.08 3.82
C ASP A 388 -22.84 2.04 5.36
N VAL A 389 -23.99 2.08 6.05
CA VAL A 389 -24.07 2.14 7.52
C VAL A 389 -24.46 0.80 8.18
N ASP A 390 -24.48 -0.31 7.44
CA ASP A 390 -24.85 -1.62 7.98
C ASP A 390 -23.92 -2.09 9.12
N ALA A 391 -22.67 -1.65 9.10
CA ALA A 391 -21.69 -1.93 10.15
C ALA A 391 -21.87 -1.08 11.42
N VAL A 392 -22.72 -0.03 11.38
CA VAL A 392 -22.98 0.88 12.49
C VAL A 392 -24.06 0.30 13.40
N SER A 393 -23.85 0.36 14.72
CA SER A 393 -24.84 -0.15 15.67
C SER A 393 -26.11 0.70 15.68
N PRO A 394 -27.30 0.14 15.98
CA PRO A 394 -28.54 0.91 16.05
C PRO A 394 -28.47 2.09 17.04
N LYS A 395 -27.76 1.91 18.16
CA LYS A 395 -27.51 2.96 19.15
C LYS A 395 -26.73 4.13 18.53
N ARG A 396 -25.62 3.83 17.85
CA ARG A 396 -24.80 4.86 17.16
C ARG A 396 -25.55 5.52 16.02
N LEU A 397 -26.37 4.78 15.28
CA LEU A 397 -27.22 5.33 14.23
C LEU A 397 -28.22 6.35 14.78
N GLN A 398 -28.87 6.04 15.90
CA GLN A 398 -29.82 6.95 16.54
C GLN A 398 -29.13 8.20 17.10
N GLU A 399 -27.91 8.05 17.63
CA GLU A 399 -27.19 9.10 18.33
C GLU A 399 -26.40 10.03 17.38
N PHE A 400 -25.77 9.48 16.35
CA PHE A 400 -24.81 10.19 15.51
C PHE A 400 -25.27 10.45 14.07
N PHE A 401 -26.47 10.00 13.70
CA PHE A 401 -27.02 10.24 12.37
C PHE A 401 -28.44 10.80 12.41
N THR A 402 -28.76 11.59 11.39
CA THR A 402 -30.12 12.03 11.07
C THR A 402 -30.59 11.28 9.84
N LYS A 403 -31.75 10.64 9.93
CA LYS A 403 -32.35 9.91 8.82
C LYS A 403 -33.10 10.88 7.90
N ASN A 404 -32.71 10.94 6.63
CA ASN A 404 -33.34 11.74 5.58
C ASN A 404 -34.03 10.83 4.55
N ASN A 405 -34.87 11.37 3.66
CA ASN A 405 -35.63 10.60 2.67
C ASN A 405 -34.78 9.72 1.73
N GLY A 406 -33.47 10.00 1.59
CA GLY A 406 -32.54 9.26 0.75
C GLY A 406 -31.40 8.53 1.46
N GLY A 407 -31.35 8.50 2.80
CA GLY A 407 -30.24 7.87 3.52
C GLY A 407 -30.01 8.36 4.95
N TYR A 408 -28.79 8.19 5.44
CA TYR A 408 -28.33 8.62 6.75
C TYR A 408 -27.29 9.71 6.62
N GLN A 409 -27.51 10.84 7.29
CA GLN A 409 -26.57 11.94 7.31
C GLN A 409 -25.89 12.02 8.68
N VAL A 410 -24.56 12.09 8.71
CA VAL A 410 -23.81 12.27 9.95
C VAL A 410 -24.18 13.61 10.59
N ASN A 411 -24.45 13.58 11.89
CA ASN A 411 -24.85 14.75 12.65
C ASN A 411 -23.78 15.84 12.63
N LYS A 412 -24.24 17.10 12.61
CA LYS A 412 -23.35 18.27 12.54
C LYS A 412 -22.30 18.28 13.67
N SER A 413 -22.68 17.87 14.87
CA SER A 413 -21.77 17.78 16.02
C SER A 413 -20.55 16.88 15.77
N ILE A 414 -20.70 15.81 14.99
CA ILE A 414 -19.60 14.92 14.61
C ILE A 414 -18.83 15.51 13.42
N ARG A 415 -19.54 16.07 12.42
CA ARG A 415 -18.88 16.67 11.25
C ARG A 415 -18.01 17.88 11.59
N ASP A 416 -18.41 18.68 12.57
CA ASP A 416 -17.64 19.86 13.01
C ASP A 416 -16.29 19.47 13.66
N MET A 417 -16.10 18.20 14.05
CA MET A 417 -14.81 17.67 14.50
C MET A 417 -13.86 17.34 13.34
N CYS A 418 -14.38 17.23 12.12
CA CYS A 418 -13.68 16.66 10.96
C CYS A 418 -13.37 17.72 9.90
N VAL A 419 -12.15 17.68 9.36
CA VAL A 419 -11.71 18.56 8.27
C VAL A 419 -11.25 17.68 7.11
N PHE A 420 -11.91 17.80 5.96
CA PHE A 420 -11.60 17.00 4.78
C PHE A 420 -10.90 17.82 3.69
N ALA A 421 -9.80 17.31 3.15
CA ALA A 421 -9.03 17.96 2.09
C ALA A 421 -8.50 16.97 1.05
N ASN A 422 -8.42 17.39 -0.21
CA ASN A 422 -7.62 16.69 -1.20
C ASN A 422 -6.14 16.95 -0.89
N HIS A 423 -5.36 15.89 -0.65
CA HIS A 423 -3.96 15.99 -0.26
C HIS A 423 -3.21 14.70 -0.58
N ASN A 424 -2.03 14.86 -1.17
CA ASN A 424 -1.10 13.79 -1.47
C ASN A 424 0.03 13.78 -0.44
N PHE A 425 -0.05 12.91 0.57
CA PHE A 425 0.97 12.81 1.61
C PHE A 425 2.37 12.41 1.12
N LEU A 426 2.53 11.97 -0.13
CA LEU A 426 3.83 11.67 -0.72
C LEU A 426 4.50 12.90 -1.35
N LYS A 427 3.76 13.98 -1.60
CA LYS A 427 4.24 15.18 -2.31
C LYS A 427 4.03 16.44 -1.50
N ASP A 428 2.84 16.57 -0.92
CA ASP A 428 2.39 17.78 -0.25
C ASP A 428 2.98 17.83 1.18
N PRO A 429 3.16 19.04 1.74
CA PRO A 429 3.61 19.18 3.12
C PRO A 429 2.65 18.46 4.09
N PRO A 430 3.16 17.67 5.04
CA PRO A 430 2.31 16.96 5.99
C PRO A 430 1.74 17.90 7.05
N PHE A 431 0.63 17.51 7.66
CA PHE A 431 0.12 18.19 8.85
C PHE A 431 1.05 17.90 10.02
N GLY A 432 1.69 18.94 10.57
CA GLY A 432 2.58 18.81 11.73
C GLY A 432 1.82 18.71 13.05
N LYS A 433 2.51 18.19 14.08
CA LYS A 433 2.04 18.07 15.47
C LYS A 433 0.78 17.20 15.61
N MET A 434 0.78 16.04 14.96
CA MET A 434 -0.29 15.04 15.09
C MET A 434 -0.08 14.18 16.33
N ASP A 435 -1.15 13.89 17.07
CA ASP A 435 -1.10 12.97 18.22
C ASP A 435 -1.31 11.51 17.77
N CYS A 436 -2.09 11.33 16.69
CA CYS A 436 -2.31 10.04 16.07
C CYS A 436 -2.43 10.18 14.54
N ILE A 437 -1.84 9.25 13.80
CA ILE A 437 -2.04 9.11 12.35
C ILE A 437 -2.63 7.73 12.08
N SER A 438 -3.70 7.67 11.30
CA SER A 438 -4.24 6.45 10.72
C SER A 438 -3.96 6.42 9.22
N CYS A 439 -3.31 5.36 8.74
CA CYS A 439 -3.08 5.13 7.31
C CYS A 439 -3.30 3.64 7.06
N ARG A 440 -4.57 3.27 6.80
CA ARG A 440 -5.00 1.87 6.75
C ARG A 440 -5.44 1.49 5.35
N ASN A 441 -4.94 0.35 4.87
CA ASN A 441 -5.27 -0.21 3.57
C ASN A 441 -4.90 0.71 2.38
N VAL A 442 -3.79 1.46 2.52
CA VAL A 442 -3.28 2.39 1.49
C VAL A 442 -1.89 1.98 1.01
N LEU A 443 -1.01 1.61 1.96
CA LEU A 443 0.38 1.24 1.67
C LEU A 443 0.47 -0.05 0.85
N ILE A 444 -0.56 -0.89 0.90
CA ILE A 444 -0.67 -2.13 0.11
C ILE A 444 -0.58 -1.90 -1.41
N TYR A 445 -0.89 -0.71 -1.89
CA TYR A 445 -0.82 -0.36 -3.32
C TYR A 445 0.54 0.18 -3.75
N MET A 446 1.47 0.34 -2.81
CA MET A 446 2.75 1.02 -3.00
C MET A 446 3.92 0.02 -3.00
N GLU A 447 4.94 0.30 -3.80
CA GLU A 447 6.23 -0.39 -3.69
C GLU A 447 7.00 0.05 -2.43
N PRO A 448 7.98 -0.75 -1.94
CA PRO A 448 8.70 -0.48 -0.69
C PRO A 448 9.28 0.94 -0.59
N TYR A 449 9.71 1.51 -1.72
CA TYR A 449 10.21 2.89 -1.80
C TYR A 449 9.17 3.93 -1.33
N LEU A 450 7.94 3.87 -1.84
CA LEU A 450 6.87 4.80 -1.45
C LEU A 450 6.37 4.53 -0.04
N GLN A 451 6.32 3.26 0.39
CA GLN A 451 5.98 2.91 1.77
C GLN A 451 6.97 3.55 2.76
N LYS A 452 8.28 3.42 2.50
CA LYS A 452 9.33 4.07 3.30
C LYS A 452 9.17 5.59 3.34
N LYS A 453 8.87 6.21 2.20
CA LYS A 453 8.64 7.66 2.10
C LYS A 453 7.40 8.11 2.89
N ALA A 454 6.29 7.39 2.79
CA ALA A 454 5.07 7.65 3.53
C ALA A 454 5.31 7.57 5.05
N LEU A 455 5.92 6.48 5.51
CA LEU A 455 6.21 6.26 6.93
C LEU A 455 7.18 7.31 7.51
N THR A 456 8.18 7.73 6.72
CA THR A 456 9.07 8.83 7.11
C THR A 456 8.32 10.15 7.25
N THR A 457 7.36 10.41 6.35
CA THR A 457 6.49 11.59 6.41
C THR A 457 5.59 11.56 7.64
N PHE A 458 5.03 10.41 7.98
CA PHE A 458 4.22 10.23 9.20
C PHE A 458 5.05 10.38 10.47
N HIS A 459 6.28 9.88 10.50
CA HIS A 459 7.19 10.07 11.64
C HIS A 459 7.48 11.55 11.91
N TYR A 460 7.69 12.33 10.84
CA TYR A 460 7.89 13.77 10.93
C TYR A 460 6.63 14.52 11.40
N ALA A 461 5.45 14.08 10.94
CA ALA A 461 4.17 14.68 11.28
C ALA A 461 3.74 14.44 12.74
N LEU A 462 4.13 13.30 13.33
CA LEU A 462 3.76 12.89 14.68
C LEU A 462 4.53 13.63 15.77
N ASN A 463 3.82 13.99 16.84
CA ASN A 463 4.40 14.41 18.11
C ASN A 463 5.23 13.27 18.74
N LEU A 464 6.13 13.64 19.65
CA LEU A 464 6.82 12.65 20.50
C LEU A 464 5.79 11.77 21.22
N LYS A 465 6.01 10.44 21.21
CA LYS A 465 5.07 9.44 21.74
C LYS A 465 3.71 9.39 21.02
N GLY A 466 3.58 10.04 19.87
CA GLY A 466 2.40 9.93 19.01
C GLY A 466 2.24 8.51 18.44
N PHE A 467 1.02 8.21 17.99
CA PHE A 467 0.63 6.88 17.52
C PHE A 467 0.48 6.83 16.01
N LEU A 468 0.90 5.72 15.40
CA LEU A 468 0.64 5.37 14.01
C LEU A 468 -0.20 4.08 13.98
N LEU A 469 -1.33 4.14 13.31
CA LEU A 469 -2.22 3.01 13.12
C LEU A 469 -2.21 2.59 11.63
N LEU A 470 -1.91 1.32 11.38
CA LEU A 470 -1.87 0.73 10.04
C LEU A 470 -2.91 -0.40 9.89
N GLY A 471 -3.18 -0.79 8.65
CA GLY A 471 -4.04 -1.94 8.33
C GLY A 471 -3.36 -3.29 8.62
N LYS A 472 -4.16 -4.35 8.71
CA LYS A 472 -3.71 -5.71 9.09
C LYS A 472 -2.55 -6.26 8.25
N SER A 473 -2.55 -5.99 6.95
CA SER A 473 -1.52 -6.48 6.02
C SER A 473 -0.32 -5.52 5.90
N GLU A 474 -0.34 -4.39 6.59
CA GLU A 474 0.68 -3.34 6.48
C GLU A 474 1.67 -3.44 7.65
N THR A 475 2.90 -2.95 7.44
CA THR A 475 3.97 -3.04 8.44
C THR A 475 4.86 -1.80 8.38
N THR A 476 5.64 -1.57 9.43
CA THR A 476 6.72 -0.58 9.45
C THR A 476 8.08 -1.17 9.10
N GLY A 477 8.13 -2.38 8.51
CA GLY A 477 9.36 -3.15 8.29
C GLY A 477 10.43 -2.44 7.46
N GLY A 478 10.05 -1.50 6.58
CA GLY A 478 11.00 -0.69 5.81
C GLY A 478 11.66 0.47 6.59
N VAL A 479 11.22 0.73 7.83
CA VAL A 479 11.73 1.79 8.73
C VAL A 479 11.66 1.38 10.21
N PRO A 480 12.30 0.26 10.60
CA PRO A 480 12.20 -0.27 11.97
C PRO A 480 12.73 0.72 13.03
N ASP A 481 13.62 1.63 12.65
CA ASP A 481 14.21 2.62 13.56
C ASP A 481 13.29 3.80 13.89
N LEU A 482 12.22 4.01 13.10
CA LEU A 482 11.31 5.13 13.27
C LEU A 482 10.12 4.80 14.20
N PHE A 483 9.72 3.54 14.27
CA PHE A 483 8.50 3.12 14.98
C PHE A 483 8.74 1.91 15.87
N ALA A 484 8.04 1.84 16.99
CA ALA A 484 7.99 0.67 17.87
C ALA A 484 6.55 0.16 17.96
N ALA A 485 6.36 -1.16 17.93
CA ALA A 485 5.03 -1.75 18.11
C ALA A 485 4.53 -1.56 19.56
N VAL A 486 3.25 -1.26 19.72
CA VAL A 486 2.59 -1.11 21.03
C VAL A 486 1.93 -2.44 21.39
N GLU A 487 2.61 -3.28 22.18
CA GLU A 487 2.13 -4.59 22.69
C GLU A 487 1.68 -5.59 21.60
N LYS A 488 0.99 -6.69 21.99
CA LYS A 488 0.32 -7.66 21.10
C LYS A 488 -0.93 -7.07 20.40
N ASN A 489 -0.98 -5.74 20.22
CA ASN A 489 -2.08 -5.10 19.51
C ASN A 489 -1.71 -4.94 18.04
N ASP A 490 -2.34 -5.79 17.22
CA ASP A 490 -2.14 -5.89 15.78
C ASP A 490 -2.14 -4.50 15.12
N LYS A 491 -0.93 -4.02 14.76
CA LYS A 491 -0.66 -2.87 13.86
C LYS A 491 -0.83 -1.47 14.45
N LEU A 492 -0.71 -1.34 15.78
CA LEU A 492 -0.52 -0.07 16.46
C LEU A 492 0.97 0.17 16.76
N PHE A 493 1.47 1.34 16.38
CA PHE A 493 2.87 1.72 16.55
C PHE A 493 2.99 3.07 17.27
N THR A 494 4.10 3.28 17.96
CA THR A 494 4.46 4.56 18.58
C THR A 494 5.74 5.11 17.94
N ARG A 495 5.81 6.43 17.83
CA ARG A 495 6.96 7.15 17.28
C ARG A 495 8.18 6.99 18.18
N LYS A 496 9.28 6.45 17.66
CA LYS A 496 10.59 6.44 18.35
C LYS A 496 11.20 7.84 18.40
N ASN A 497 11.94 8.12 19.45
CA ASN A 497 12.61 9.41 19.64
C ASN A 497 13.92 9.49 18.85
N VAL A 498 13.80 9.48 17.53
CA VAL A 498 14.89 9.73 16.58
C VAL A 498 14.60 11.03 15.83
N PRO A 499 15.62 11.80 15.37
CA PRO A 499 15.40 13.00 14.57
C PRO A 499 14.65 12.65 13.28
N GLY A 500 13.45 13.20 13.09
CA GLY A 500 12.66 12.99 11.86
C GLY A 500 13.18 13.87 10.73
N ARG A 501 13.58 13.28 9.60
CA ARG A 501 13.94 14.02 8.38
C ARG A 501 12.75 14.01 7.41
N PHE A 502 12.19 15.17 7.07
CA PHE A 502 11.24 15.27 5.97
C PHE A 502 12.00 15.24 4.64
N ILE A 503 11.78 14.21 3.82
CA ILE A 503 12.38 14.09 2.49
C ILE A 503 11.48 14.84 1.49
N GLN A 504 11.75 16.13 1.25
CA GLN A 504 11.21 16.80 0.06
C GLN A 504 11.90 16.24 -1.17
N VAL A 505 11.12 15.62 -2.06
CA VAL A 505 11.63 15.34 -3.40
C VAL A 505 11.67 16.66 -4.16
N THR A 506 12.87 17.22 -4.31
CA THR A 506 13.16 18.26 -5.32
C THR A 506 13.07 17.63 -6.72
N SER A 507 11.88 17.27 -7.17
CA SER A 507 11.61 16.90 -8.58
C SER A 507 11.33 18.14 -9.44
N GLN A 508 11.39 19.36 -8.89
CA GLN A 508 11.02 20.57 -9.61
C GLN A 508 12.13 21.15 -10.50
N ARG A 509 13.34 20.56 -10.54
CA ARG A 509 14.42 21.11 -11.39
C ARG A 509 14.32 20.73 -12.87
N SER A 510 13.47 19.75 -13.23
CA SER A 510 13.14 19.41 -14.62
C SER A 510 11.88 20.12 -15.15
N GLU A 511 11.11 20.81 -14.30
CA GLU A 511 9.87 21.51 -14.68
C GLU A 511 10.11 22.91 -15.30
N GLN A 512 11.33 23.47 -15.22
CA GLN A 512 11.65 24.80 -15.77
C GLN A 512 12.14 24.82 -17.22
N ILE A 513 12.44 23.66 -17.83
CA ILE A 513 12.96 23.61 -19.22
C ILE A 513 11.82 23.43 -20.25
N LEU A 514 10.68 22.87 -19.84
CA LEU A 514 9.54 22.60 -20.74
C LEU A 514 8.43 23.67 -20.70
N SER A 515 8.44 24.56 -19.70
CA SER A 515 7.42 25.60 -19.49
C SER A 515 7.77 26.97 -20.05
N ARG A 516 8.94 27.14 -20.70
CA ARG A 516 9.36 28.43 -21.31
C ARG A 516 8.81 28.71 -22.70
N ALA A 517 8.00 27.80 -23.25
CA ALA A 517 7.31 27.97 -24.52
C ALA A 517 5.80 27.90 -24.32
N ASN A 518 5.25 28.73 -23.43
CA ASN A 518 3.99 29.42 -23.68
C ASN A 518 3.60 30.29 -22.48
N ASP A 519 3.35 31.53 -22.84
CA ASP A 519 2.31 32.41 -22.31
C ASP A 519 2.69 33.55 -21.37
N HIS A 520 2.22 34.70 -21.83
CA HIS A 520 2.34 36.03 -21.25
C HIS A 520 1.27 36.22 -20.16
N SER A 521 1.64 36.99 -19.15
CA SER A 521 0.75 37.76 -18.26
C SER A 521 -0.19 36.98 -17.31
N LYS A 522 0.16 36.99 -16.03
CA LYS A 522 -0.46 37.88 -15.03
C LYS A 522 0.32 37.81 -13.73
N SER A 523 0.87 38.96 -13.35
CA SER A 523 1.53 39.17 -12.07
C SER A 523 0.46 39.28 -10.99
N GLU A 524 0.34 38.26 -10.14
CA GLU A 524 -0.23 38.44 -8.82
C GLU A 524 0.90 38.76 -7.84
N THR A 525 0.76 39.94 -7.24
CA THR A 525 1.56 40.52 -6.17
C THR A 525 1.73 39.56 -5.00
N ILE A 526 2.84 38.84 -4.98
CA ILE A 526 3.42 38.28 -3.75
C ILE A 526 3.93 39.48 -2.97
N ARG A 527 3.28 39.78 -1.84
CA ARG A 527 3.87 40.64 -0.81
C ARG A 527 5.24 40.07 -0.47
N THR A 528 6.25 40.82 -0.88
CA THR A 528 7.67 40.55 -0.67
C THR A 528 7.94 40.33 0.81
N ASP A 529 8.25 39.09 1.16
CA ASP A 529 8.98 38.75 2.38
C ASP A 529 10.41 39.26 2.18
N PHE A 530 10.59 40.58 2.36
CA PHE A 530 11.88 41.26 2.15
C PHE A 530 12.98 40.66 3.03
N GLN A 531 12.62 39.99 4.13
CA GLN A 531 13.53 39.20 4.96
C GLN A 531 14.06 37.99 4.21
N LYS A 532 13.22 37.20 3.52
CA LYS A 532 13.72 36.09 2.68
C LYS A 532 14.61 36.57 1.55
N THR A 533 14.25 37.67 0.88
CA THR A 533 15.09 38.22 -0.17
C THR A 533 16.40 38.79 0.38
N ALA A 534 16.37 39.41 1.58
CA ALA A 534 17.57 39.88 2.26
C ALA A 534 18.45 38.72 2.73
N ASP A 535 17.87 37.66 3.29
CA ASP A 535 18.56 36.45 3.74
C ASP A 535 19.17 35.69 2.54
N ASP A 536 18.46 35.57 1.41
CA ASP A 536 18.98 34.98 0.18
C ASP A 536 20.14 35.84 -0.39
N ILE A 537 20.02 37.17 -0.34
CA ILE A 537 21.09 38.08 -0.77
C ILE A 537 22.29 37.98 0.19
N LEU A 538 22.09 37.93 1.50
CA LEU A 538 23.14 37.80 2.51
C LEU A 538 23.83 36.44 2.39
N LEU A 539 23.07 35.35 2.22
CA LEU A 539 23.60 34.01 1.96
C LEU A 539 24.37 33.95 0.63
N SER A 540 23.93 34.66 -0.42
CA SER A 540 24.64 34.69 -1.69
C SER A 540 25.93 35.54 -1.66
N LYS A 541 25.99 36.60 -0.84
CA LYS A 541 27.12 37.55 -0.79
C LYS A 541 28.15 37.25 0.29
N TYR A 542 27.76 36.65 1.41
CA TYR A 542 28.62 36.52 2.59
C TYR A 542 28.87 35.07 3.04
N THR A 543 28.32 34.06 2.36
CA THR A 543 28.65 32.66 2.65
C THR A 543 29.95 32.26 1.95
N PRO A 544 30.95 31.71 2.66
CA PRO A 544 32.17 31.19 2.04
C PRO A 544 31.84 30.05 1.06
N ALA A 545 32.73 29.82 0.10
CA ALA A 545 32.60 28.68 -0.80
C ALA A 545 32.72 27.39 0.00
N GLY A 546 31.84 26.42 -0.24
CA GLY A 546 31.87 25.17 0.50
C GLY A 546 31.08 24.04 -0.14
N VAL A 547 31.29 22.83 0.34
CA VAL A 547 30.60 21.62 -0.11
C VAL A 547 30.26 20.74 1.08
N VAL A 548 29.14 20.03 0.98
CA VAL A 548 28.79 18.97 1.93
C VAL A 548 29.10 17.63 1.28
N VAL A 549 29.89 16.81 1.95
CA VAL A 549 30.28 15.48 1.49
C VAL A 549 29.82 14.38 2.44
N ASN A 550 29.51 13.21 1.90
CA ASN A 550 29.26 11.99 2.67
C ASN A 550 30.58 11.29 3.06
N GLU A 551 30.49 10.12 3.68
CA GLU A 551 31.66 9.33 4.10
C GLU A 551 32.56 8.89 2.94
N THR A 552 32.00 8.69 1.75
CA THR A 552 32.74 8.32 0.52
C THR A 552 33.32 9.53 -0.22
N MET A 553 33.24 10.73 0.36
CA MET A 553 33.67 12.01 -0.21
C MET A 553 32.88 12.45 -1.45
N ASP A 554 31.68 11.93 -1.66
CA ASP A 554 30.79 12.40 -2.73
C ASP A 554 30.07 13.67 -2.30
N ILE A 555 30.11 14.68 -3.17
CA ILE A 555 29.49 15.98 -2.94
C ILE A 555 27.97 15.84 -3.06
N VAL A 556 27.30 15.97 -1.92
CA VAL A 556 25.84 15.94 -1.81
C VAL A 556 25.26 17.35 -2.03
N HIS A 557 26.03 18.39 -1.72
CA HIS A 557 25.56 19.76 -1.87
C HIS A 557 26.72 20.76 -2.09
N PHE A 558 26.53 21.72 -3.01
CA PHE A 558 27.43 22.86 -3.20
C PHE A 558 26.86 24.10 -2.50
N ARG A 559 27.72 24.89 -1.85
CA ARG A 559 27.40 26.19 -1.24
C ARG A 559 28.35 27.27 -1.73
N GLY A 560 27.80 28.43 -2.10
CA GLY A 560 28.59 29.55 -2.63
C GLY A 560 29.23 29.25 -3.98
N ASN A 561 30.23 30.05 -4.37
CA ASN A 561 30.97 29.87 -5.62
C ASN A 561 32.21 29.00 -5.40
N THR A 562 32.10 27.71 -5.71
CA THR A 562 33.19 26.73 -5.56
C THR A 562 34.13 26.65 -6.77
N GLY A 563 33.86 27.38 -7.87
CA GLY A 563 34.60 27.24 -9.14
C GLY A 563 36.09 27.61 -9.08
N ASN A 564 36.52 28.35 -8.05
CA ASN A 564 37.93 28.62 -7.81
C ASN A 564 38.69 27.41 -7.23
N TYR A 565 37.99 26.46 -6.62
CA TYR A 565 38.55 25.33 -5.88
C TYR A 565 38.22 23.98 -6.52
N LEU A 566 37.05 23.87 -7.15
CA LEU A 566 36.55 22.64 -7.75
C LEU A 566 36.29 22.83 -9.25
N GLU A 567 36.67 21.85 -10.07
CA GLU A 567 36.43 21.79 -11.52
C GLU A 567 36.07 20.37 -11.97
N GLN A 568 35.32 20.24 -13.07
CA GLN A 568 35.01 18.93 -13.63
C GLN A 568 36.21 18.40 -14.41
N ALA A 569 36.76 17.26 -14.00
CA ALA A 569 37.80 16.57 -14.75
C ALA A 569 37.25 16.04 -16.10
N PRO A 570 38.05 16.04 -17.19
CA PRO A 570 37.64 15.46 -18.46
C PRO A 570 37.44 13.94 -18.32
N GLY A 571 36.26 13.43 -18.67
CA GLY A 571 35.94 12.00 -18.54
C GLY A 571 34.48 11.75 -18.15
N LYS A 572 34.21 10.59 -17.52
CA LYS A 572 32.88 10.27 -16.99
C LYS A 572 32.52 11.28 -15.88
N PRO A 573 31.28 11.80 -15.85
CA PRO A 573 30.84 12.71 -14.79
C PRO A 573 31.01 12.06 -13.41
N SER A 574 31.66 12.75 -12.49
CA SER A 574 31.83 12.32 -11.10
C SER A 574 31.47 13.47 -10.17
N HIS A 575 30.80 13.14 -9.07
CA HIS A 575 30.50 14.07 -7.97
C HIS A 575 31.45 13.89 -6.79
N ASN A 576 32.53 13.12 -6.97
CA ASN A 576 33.51 12.88 -5.91
C ASN A 576 34.41 14.10 -5.69
N LEU A 577 34.51 14.58 -4.44
CA LEU A 577 35.22 15.79 -4.07
C LEU A 577 36.70 15.74 -4.47
N LEU A 578 37.37 14.60 -4.31
CA LEU A 578 38.78 14.47 -4.66
C LEU A 578 39.02 14.52 -6.16
N MET A 579 38.09 13.99 -6.95
CA MET A 579 38.15 14.03 -8.41
C MET A 579 37.82 15.40 -8.98
N MET A 580 37.01 16.18 -8.25
CA MET A 580 36.65 17.54 -8.63
C MET A 580 37.63 18.59 -8.09
N ALA A 581 38.55 18.24 -7.20
CA ALA A 581 39.49 19.18 -6.60
C ALA A 581 40.55 19.65 -7.61
N LYS A 582 40.77 20.96 -7.70
CA LYS A 582 41.87 21.53 -8.50
C LYS A 582 43.23 21.04 -8.01
N HIS A 583 44.21 21.03 -8.92
CA HIS A 583 45.55 20.52 -8.65
C HIS A 583 46.17 21.13 -7.38
N GLY A 584 46.59 20.27 -6.45
CA GLY A 584 47.16 20.66 -5.15
C GLY A 584 46.21 20.57 -3.96
N LEU A 585 44.89 20.47 -4.17
CA LEU A 585 43.90 20.43 -3.08
C LEU A 585 43.52 19.02 -2.62
N ALA A 586 43.64 18.01 -3.48
CA ALA A 586 43.15 16.66 -3.20
C ALA A 586 43.84 16.02 -1.96
N PHE A 587 45.14 16.29 -1.77
CA PHE A 587 45.88 15.77 -0.62
C PHE A 587 45.40 16.40 0.70
N GLU A 588 45.30 17.72 0.74
CA GLU A 588 44.84 18.46 1.93
C GLU A 588 43.38 18.15 2.27
N LEU A 589 42.51 18.02 1.26
CA LEU A 589 41.10 17.64 1.46
C LEU A 589 40.97 16.23 2.06
N ARG A 590 41.78 15.27 1.61
CA ARG A 590 41.80 13.91 2.16
C ARG A 590 42.23 13.93 3.63
N ASN A 591 43.27 14.68 3.96
CA ASN A 591 43.79 14.78 5.33
C ASN A 591 42.81 15.48 6.29
N ILE A 592 42.17 16.55 5.85
CA ILE A 592 41.17 17.28 6.66
C ILE A 592 39.96 16.39 6.94
N LEU A 593 39.45 15.67 5.94
CA LEU A 593 38.33 14.74 6.13
C LEU A 593 38.69 13.56 7.03
N HIS A 594 39.89 13.01 6.88
CA HIS A 594 40.37 11.93 7.75
C HIS A 594 40.45 12.39 9.21
N LYS A 595 41.07 13.55 9.47
CA LYS A 595 41.16 14.11 10.83
C LYS A 595 39.78 14.48 11.40
N ALA A 596 38.90 15.09 10.59
CA ALA A 596 37.55 15.41 11.01
C ALA A 596 36.72 14.14 11.31
N LYS A 597 36.97 13.03 10.61
CA LYS A 597 36.37 11.71 10.87
C LYS A 597 36.87 11.10 12.18
N THR A 598 38.17 11.08 12.40
CA THR A 598 38.79 10.43 13.58
C THR A 598 38.57 11.24 14.86
N GLU A 599 38.77 12.56 14.80
CA GLU A 599 38.73 13.43 15.99
C GLU A 599 37.32 13.96 16.30
N LYS A 600 36.38 13.91 15.33
CA LYS A 600 34.99 14.41 15.45
C LYS A 600 34.87 15.88 15.87
N VAL A 601 35.90 16.67 15.63
CA VAL A 601 36.00 18.12 15.91
C VAL A 601 36.28 18.87 14.60
N PRO A 602 35.89 20.15 14.46
CA PRO A 602 36.28 20.95 13.31
C PRO A 602 37.80 21.03 13.14
N VAL A 603 38.29 20.76 11.93
CA VAL A 603 39.73 20.78 11.59
C VAL A 603 39.98 21.86 10.55
N VAL A 604 40.91 22.77 10.84
CA VAL A 604 41.30 23.86 9.94
C VAL A 604 42.74 23.66 9.47
N LYS A 605 42.98 23.84 8.18
CA LYS A 605 44.32 23.92 7.59
C LYS A 605 44.47 25.25 6.86
N GLU A 606 45.48 26.03 7.26
CA GLU A 606 45.78 27.33 6.68
C GLU A 606 46.99 27.28 5.74
N ASN A 607 47.12 28.32 4.90
CA ASN A 607 48.25 28.57 4.00
C ASN A 607 48.49 27.49 2.94
N ILE A 608 47.42 26.98 2.33
CA ILE A 608 47.51 26.03 1.22
C ILE A 608 47.76 26.81 -0.08
N PRO A 609 48.88 26.61 -0.78
CA PRO A 609 49.18 27.31 -2.01
C PRO A 609 48.34 26.75 -3.17
N LEU A 610 47.48 27.57 -3.76
CA LEU A 610 46.62 27.21 -4.88
C LEU A 610 46.81 28.18 -6.05
N ASN A 611 46.98 27.65 -7.25
CA ASN A 611 46.96 28.47 -8.47
C ASN A 611 45.52 28.71 -8.93
N VAL A 612 45.02 29.93 -8.71
CA VAL A 612 43.68 30.34 -9.13
C VAL A 612 43.83 31.37 -10.25
N ASN A 613 43.41 31.01 -11.47
CA ASN A 613 43.44 31.88 -12.65
C ASN A 613 44.85 32.44 -12.98
N GLY A 614 45.91 31.68 -12.74
CA GLY A 614 47.29 32.06 -13.05
C GLY A 614 48.03 32.81 -11.93
N ALA A 615 47.37 33.07 -10.79
CA ALA A 615 47.97 33.68 -9.60
C ALA A 615 48.02 32.67 -8.46
N MET A 616 49.19 32.56 -7.79
CA MET A 616 49.34 31.78 -6.57
C MET A 616 48.64 32.50 -5.42
N ARG A 617 47.70 31.83 -4.76
CA ARG A 617 46.98 32.32 -3.58
C ARG A 617 47.11 31.33 -2.44
N ASN A 618 47.17 31.85 -1.21
CA ASN A 618 47.07 31.04 -0.02
C ASN A 618 45.61 30.95 0.41
N ILE A 619 45.11 29.73 0.55
CA ILE A 619 43.74 29.47 0.98
C ILE A 619 43.76 28.74 2.32
N SER A 620 42.66 28.82 3.06
CA SER A 620 42.40 27.92 4.17
C SER A 620 41.20 27.03 3.87
N ILE A 621 41.29 25.79 4.34
CA ILE A 621 40.23 24.79 4.23
C ILE A 621 39.83 24.38 5.65
N GLU A 622 38.53 24.38 5.91
CA GLU A 622 37.96 23.94 7.17
C GLU A 622 37.03 22.74 6.92
N GLY A 623 37.25 21.64 7.63
CA GLY A 623 36.39 20.47 7.64
C GLY A 623 35.62 20.38 8.94
N ILE A 624 34.30 20.53 8.86
CA ILE A 624 33.40 20.53 10.01
C ILE A 624 32.55 19.26 9.96
N PRO A 625 32.69 18.34 10.93
CA PRO A 625 31.75 17.22 11.04
C PRO A 625 30.37 17.78 11.41
N LEU A 626 29.34 17.43 10.64
CA LEU A 626 27.99 17.90 10.91
C LEU A 626 27.35 17.03 12.01
N PRO A 627 27.03 17.59 13.20
CA PRO A 627 26.39 16.80 14.24
C PRO A 627 24.96 16.43 13.86
N ASN A 628 24.45 15.33 14.42
CA ASN A 628 23.06 14.87 14.30
C ASN A 628 22.63 14.41 12.90
N THR A 629 23.51 13.71 12.18
CA THR A 629 23.18 13.08 10.89
C THR A 629 23.13 11.54 10.98
N LEU A 630 22.21 10.91 10.24
CA LEU A 630 22.04 9.44 10.20
C LEU A 630 23.24 8.71 9.56
N GLU A 631 23.91 9.39 8.63
CA GLU A 631 25.20 9.02 8.04
C GLU A 631 26.18 10.16 8.34
N PRO A 632 27.49 9.91 8.54
CA PRO A 632 28.45 10.97 8.83
C PRO A 632 28.65 11.87 7.61
N TYR A 633 28.26 13.14 7.74
CA TYR A 633 28.48 14.18 6.73
C TYR A 633 29.49 15.20 7.23
N TYR A 634 30.27 15.74 6.30
CA TYR A 634 31.28 16.74 6.58
C TYR A 634 31.03 17.97 5.70
N LEU A 635 31.04 19.14 6.31
CA LEU A 635 31.01 20.42 5.62
C LEU A 635 32.45 20.88 5.41
N ILE A 636 32.83 21.06 4.15
CA ILE A 636 34.13 21.62 3.75
C ILE A 636 33.91 23.06 3.35
N LEU A 637 34.61 23.99 4.00
CA LEU A 637 34.63 25.41 3.67
C LEU A 637 35.99 25.82 3.13
N PHE A 638 35.98 26.73 2.15
CA PHE A 638 37.16 27.32 1.54
C PHE A 638 37.15 28.82 1.80
N HIS A 639 38.24 29.33 2.37
CA HIS A 639 38.44 30.76 2.59
C HIS A 639 39.67 31.26 1.81
N ASP A 640 39.55 32.43 1.19
CA ASP A 640 40.67 33.14 0.56
C ASP A 640 41.29 34.05 1.64
N ASN A 641 42.58 33.88 1.95
CA ASN A 641 43.23 34.65 3.02
C ASN A 641 43.59 36.10 2.60
N ASN A 642 43.16 36.56 1.44
CA ASN A 642 43.42 37.92 0.93
C ASN A 642 42.44 38.99 1.46
N LEU A 643 42.39 39.19 2.78
CA LEU A 643 41.78 40.43 3.34
C LEU A 643 42.69 41.25 4.26
N ASN A 644 43.95 40.85 4.53
CA ASN A 644 44.81 41.60 5.46
C ASN A 644 46.20 42.05 4.96
N ASP A 645 46.49 41.98 3.66
CA ASP A 645 47.79 42.45 3.12
C ASP A 645 47.76 43.86 2.49
N SER A 646 46.68 44.63 2.65
CA SER A 646 46.58 46.00 2.10
C SER A 646 46.78 47.14 3.11
N GLU A 647 47.08 46.88 4.40
CA GLU A 647 47.35 47.95 5.38
C GLU A 647 48.75 47.91 6.04
N ALA A 648 49.63 46.97 5.69
CA ALA A 648 50.98 46.88 6.27
C ALA A 648 52.12 47.37 5.36
N SER A 649 51.83 48.07 4.25
CA SER A 649 52.85 48.61 3.33
C SER A 649 53.04 50.14 3.42
N ALA A 650 52.67 50.76 4.53
CA ALA A 650 52.87 52.18 4.76
C ALA A 650 53.46 52.53 6.13
N ILE A 651 54.47 51.80 6.61
CA ILE A 651 55.54 52.32 7.49
C ILE A 651 56.73 51.36 7.36
N SER A 652 57.79 51.78 6.65
CA SER A 652 59.20 51.62 7.02
C SER A 652 60.09 51.79 5.79
N ASN A 653 60.45 53.05 5.53
CA ASN A 653 61.58 53.38 4.67
C ASN A 653 62.73 53.84 5.56
N LYS A 654 63.93 53.27 5.36
CA LYS A 654 65.25 53.41 6.06
C LYS A 654 65.50 52.27 7.08
N LYS A 655 66.57 51.46 7.00
CA LYS A 655 67.94 51.61 6.45
C LYS A 655 68.55 50.21 6.14
N LYS A 656 69.52 50.23 5.20
CA LYS A 656 70.34 49.14 4.64
C LYS A 656 71.14 48.29 5.65
N GLY A 657 71.43 47.03 5.26
CA GLY A 657 72.52 46.20 5.79
C GLY A 657 72.65 44.79 5.15
N SER A 658 73.54 44.68 4.17
CA SER A 658 74.08 43.55 3.36
C SER A 658 74.10 42.07 3.87
N VAL A 659 73.68 41.17 2.95
CA VAL A 659 74.33 39.95 2.37
C VAL A 659 74.96 38.85 3.27
N LYS A 660 74.29 37.68 3.31
CA LYS A 660 74.73 36.24 3.31
C LYS A 660 73.45 35.40 3.52
N THR A 661 73.12 34.23 2.96
CA THR A 661 73.82 33.15 2.26
C THR A 661 72.75 32.27 1.56
N LYS A 662 72.83 32.06 0.23
CA LYS A 662 71.93 31.18 -0.56
C LYS A 662 72.06 29.67 -0.25
N LYS A 663 72.80 29.30 0.80
CA LYS A 663 73.16 27.91 1.14
C LYS A 663 72.28 27.36 2.27
N ASP A 664 71.82 28.21 3.19
CA ASP A 664 71.02 27.78 4.36
C ASP A 664 69.56 27.43 4.00
N GLU A 665 68.95 28.09 2.98
CA GLU A 665 67.59 27.76 2.54
C GLU A 665 67.47 26.36 1.93
N LYS A 666 68.53 25.86 1.28
CA LYS A 666 68.52 24.51 0.69
C LYS A 666 68.64 23.44 1.77
N ASP A 667 69.48 23.65 2.78
CA ASP A 667 69.66 22.69 3.87
C ASP A 667 68.40 22.62 4.76
N ILE A 668 67.73 23.76 5.00
CA ILE A 668 66.43 23.80 5.67
C ILE A 668 65.34 23.12 4.83
N ARG A 669 65.35 23.31 3.49
CA ARG A 669 64.39 22.66 2.59
C ARG A 669 64.60 21.15 2.53
N ILE A 670 65.85 20.67 2.59
CA ILE A 670 66.17 19.25 2.62
C ILE A 670 65.69 18.63 3.93
N GLN A 671 65.93 19.27 5.08
CA GLN A 671 65.41 18.78 6.36
C GLN A 671 63.87 18.72 6.40
N LEU A 672 63.19 19.72 5.85
CA LEU A 672 61.72 19.72 5.76
C LEU A 672 61.21 18.58 4.85
N LEU A 673 61.88 18.32 3.72
CA LEU A 673 61.53 17.23 2.82
C LEU A 673 61.83 15.85 3.41
N GLU A 674 62.92 15.71 4.17
CA GLU A 674 63.24 14.47 4.88
C GLU A 674 62.22 14.17 5.99
N GLN A 675 61.76 15.21 6.70
CA GLN A 675 60.71 15.09 7.70
C GLN A 675 59.35 14.75 7.07
N GLU A 676 59.00 15.37 5.94
CA GLU A 676 57.77 15.08 5.18
C GLU A 676 57.79 13.66 4.60
N LEU A 677 58.95 13.18 4.14
CA LEU A 677 59.13 11.82 3.63
C LEU A 677 59.08 10.78 4.76
N SER A 678 59.61 11.11 5.94
CA SER A 678 59.46 10.27 7.14
C SER A 678 58.01 10.14 7.55
N GLN A 679 57.28 11.26 7.60
CA GLN A 679 55.85 11.26 7.94
C GLN A 679 55.03 10.46 6.92
N ALA A 680 55.28 10.66 5.62
CA ALA A 680 54.57 9.92 4.58
C ALA A 680 54.83 8.41 4.63
N ARG A 681 56.02 7.97 5.06
CA ARG A 681 56.35 6.55 5.26
C ARG A 681 55.64 5.96 6.46
N GLU A 682 55.49 6.73 7.54
CA GLU A 682 54.76 6.30 8.74
C GLU A 682 53.26 6.20 8.45
N ASP A 683 52.69 7.19 7.76
CA ASP A 683 51.30 7.17 7.31
C ASP A 683 51.03 5.97 6.37
N MET A 684 51.95 5.66 5.45
CA MET A 684 51.81 4.50 4.54
C MET A 684 51.85 3.16 5.29
N ARG A 685 52.63 3.06 6.38
CA ARG A 685 52.63 1.86 7.23
C ARG A 685 51.31 1.70 7.96
N SER A 686 50.81 2.77 8.59
CA SER A 686 49.50 2.77 9.25
C SER A 686 48.38 2.36 8.29
N ILE A 687 48.38 2.89 7.05
CA ILE A 687 47.37 2.54 6.05
C ILE A 687 47.47 1.06 5.65
N THR A 688 48.69 0.53 5.52
CA THR A 688 48.88 -0.90 5.20
C THR A 688 48.37 -1.78 6.33
N GLU A 689 48.65 -1.44 7.58
CA GLU A 689 48.17 -2.17 8.76
C GLU A 689 46.63 -2.13 8.86
N ASP A 690 46.01 -0.96 8.64
CA ASP A 690 44.54 -0.82 8.62
C ASP A 690 43.91 -1.64 7.48
N GLN A 691 44.58 -1.69 6.32
CA GLN A 691 44.10 -2.46 5.17
C GLN A 691 44.23 -3.97 5.39
N GLU A 692 45.31 -4.42 6.06
CA GLU A 692 45.48 -5.82 6.47
C GLU A 692 44.40 -6.20 7.50
N ALA A 693 44.16 -5.37 8.51
CA ALA A 693 43.09 -5.59 9.49
C ALA A 693 41.70 -5.64 8.83
N SER A 694 41.39 -4.74 7.91
CA SER A 694 40.11 -4.76 7.19
C SER A 694 39.96 -5.98 6.28
N ASN A 695 41.04 -6.48 5.70
CA ASN A 695 41.01 -7.72 4.92
C ASN A 695 40.80 -8.95 5.80
N GLU A 696 41.40 -9.00 6.99
CA GLU A 696 41.15 -10.07 7.97
C GLU A 696 39.70 -10.06 8.46
N GLU A 697 39.12 -8.88 8.74
CA GLU A 697 37.69 -8.75 9.09
C GLU A 697 36.77 -9.21 7.94
N LEU A 698 37.07 -8.82 6.70
CA LEU A 698 36.31 -9.27 5.53
C LEU A 698 36.41 -10.79 5.31
N GLN A 699 37.59 -11.36 5.55
CA GLN A 699 37.77 -12.81 5.48
C GLN A 699 36.97 -13.51 6.58
N SER A 700 37.01 -13.02 7.82
CA SER A 700 36.22 -13.55 8.93
C SER A 700 34.72 -13.46 8.67
N ALA A 701 34.23 -12.34 8.10
CA ALA A 701 32.82 -12.18 7.75
C ALA A 701 32.39 -13.14 6.63
N ASN A 702 33.28 -13.41 5.67
CA ASN A 702 33.03 -14.42 4.63
C ASN A 702 32.98 -15.83 5.21
N GLU A 703 33.87 -16.18 6.15
CA GLU A 703 33.86 -17.48 6.83
C GLU A 703 32.58 -17.66 7.66
N GLU A 704 32.12 -16.61 8.35
CA GLU A 704 30.86 -16.63 9.10
C GLU A 704 29.64 -16.78 8.18
N LEU A 705 29.63 -16.11 7.02
CA LEU A 705 28.57 -16.29 6.01
C LEU A 705 28.56 -17.71 5.44
N LEU A 706 29.74 -18.30 5.22
CA LEU A 706 29.86 -19.67 4.73
C LEU A 706 29.35 -20.66 5.78
N SER A 707 29.73 -20.47 7.04
CA SER A 707 29.20 -21.24 8.18
C SER A 707 27.69 -21.12 8.30
N GLY A 708 27.13 -19.90 8.18
CA GLY A 708 25.68 -19.69 8.19
C GLY A 708 24.97 -20.35 7.02
N SER A 709 25.63 -20.44 5.86
CA SER A 709 25.09 -21.17 4.70
C SER A 709 25.07 -22.69 4.92
N GLU A 710 26.10 -23.25 5.58
CA GLU A 710 26.14 -24.67 5.95
C GLU A 710 25.08 -25.01 6.99
N GLU A 711 24.85 -24.14 7.98
CA GLU A 711 23.76 -24.31 8.95
C GLU A 711 22.39 -24.28 8.28
N LEU A 712 22.14 -23.36 7.34
CA LEU A 712 20.89 -23.32 6.58
C LEU A 712 20.69 -24.58 5.72
N GLN A 713 21.77 -25.11 5.15
CA GLN A 713 21.71 -26.37 4.41
C GLN A 713 21.36 -27.54 5.34
N SER A 714 22.01 -27.65 6.51
CA SER A 714 21.68 -28.66 7.51
C SER A 714 20.23 -28.55 7.98
N LEU A 715 19.71 -27.35 8.16
CA LEU A 715 18.33 -27.11 8.61
C LEU A 715 17.31 -27.47 7.51
N ASN A 716 17.67 -27.29 6.24
CA ASN A 716 16.89 -27.79 5.12
C ASN A 716 16.89 -29.32 5.04
N GLU A 717 18.04 -29.97 5.27
CA GLU A 717 18.14 -31.44 5.31
C GLU A 717 17.30 -32.02 6.45
N GLU A 718 17.31 -31.40 7.63
CA GLU A 718 16.46 -31.81 8.77
C GLU A 718 14.95 -31.58 8.50
N LEU A 719 14.60 -30.54 7.75
CA LEU A 719 13.21 -30.29 7.37
C LEU A 719 12.73 -31.30 6.32
N GLU A 720 13.59 -31.68 5.39
CA GLU A 720 13.29 -32.70 4.39
C GLU A 720 13.09 -34.08 5.03
N THR A 721 13.93 -34.48 5.99
CA THR A 721 13.72 -35.73 6.75
C THR A 721 12.43 -35.69 7.57
N SER A 722 12.13 -34.57 8.26
CA SER A 722 10.86 -34.42 8.99
C SER A 722 9.64 -34.51 8.07
N LYS A 723 9.76 -33.99 6.84
CA LYS A 723 8.71 -34.11 5.81
C LYS A 723 8.55 -35.56 5.35
N GLU A 724 9.64 -36.30 5.14
CA GLU A 724 9.59 -37.74 4.80
C GLU A 724 8.94 -38.56 5.92
N GLU A 725 9.24 -38.28 7.19
CA GLU A 725 8.60 -38.93 8.34
C GLU A 725 7.09 -38.61 8.40
N LEU A 726 6.69 -37.36 8.17
CA LEU A 726 5.28 -36.98 8.11
C LEU A 726 4.55 -37.63 6.94
N GLN A 727 5.20 -37.77 5.79
CA GLN A 727 4.60 -38.45 4.64
C GLN A 727 4.42 -39.95 4.94
N SER A 728 5.43 -40.61 5.52
CA SER A 728 5.35 -42.01 5.94
C SER A 728 4.22 -42.25 6.95
N THR A 729 4.11 -41.41 8.00
CA THR A 729 3.01 -41.53 8.98
C THR A 729 1.63 -41.29 8.34
N ASN A 730 1.54 -40.43 7.34
CA ASN A 730 0.29 -40.21 6.61
C ASN A 730 -0.08 -41.43 5.74
N GLU A 731 0.91 -42.05 5.09
CA GLU A 731 0.73 -43.31 4.37
C GLU A 731 0.25 -44.42 5.31
N GLU A 732 0.86 -44.59 6.49
CA GLU A 732 0.39 -45.55 7.50
C GLU A 732 -1.07 -45.28 7.95
N LEU A 733 -1.45 -44.01 8.17
CA LEU A 733 -2.82 -43.65 8.52
C LEU A 733 -3.81 -43.93 7.40
N THR A 734 -3.43 -43.74 6.14
CA THR A 734 -4.30 -44.10 5.00
C THR A 734 -4.52 -45.60 4.90
N VAL A 735 -3.48 -46.40 5.15
CA VAL A 735 -3.58 -47.87 5.19
C VAL A 735 -4.49 -48.31 6.33
N LEU A 736 -4.31 -47.78 7.55
CA LEU A 736 -5.17 -48.06 8.70
C LEU A 736 -6.63 -47.67 8.45
N ASN A 737 -6.88 -46.52 7.81
CA ASN A 737 -8.23 -46.12 7.43
C ASN A 737 -8.85 -47.10 6.43
N HIS A 738 -8.10 -47.55 5.43
CA HIS A 738 -8.59 -48.56 4.49
C HIS A 738 -8.91 -49.89 5.19
N GLU A 739 -8.08 -50.32 6.14
CA GLU A 739 -8.32 -51.53 6.92
C GLU A 739 -9.56 -51.40 7.81
N LEU A 740 -9.77 -50.24 8.46
CA LEU A 740 -10.97 -49.96 9.24
C LEU A 740 -12.24 -49.96 8.38
N VAL A 741 -12.19 -49.39 7.17
CA VAL A 741 -13.32 -49.40 6.23
C VAL A 741 -13.65 -50.84 5.84
N SER A 742 -12.65 -51.65 5.48
CA SER A 742 -12.83 -53.07 5.15
C SER A 742 -13.41 -53.87 6.32
N LEU A 743 -12.93 -53.63 7.55
CA LEU A 743 -13.46 -54.29 8.74
C LEU A 743 -14.93 -53.88 8.99
N ASN A 744 -15.26 -52.61 8.76
CA ASN A 744 -16.63 -52.12 8.91
C ASN A 744 -17.57 -52.72 7.86
N GLU A 745 -17.12 -52.89 6.62
CA GLU A 745 -17.85 -53.63 5.59
C GLU A 745 -18.11 -55.08 6.00
N GLN A 746 -17.09 -55.79 6.50
CA GLN A 746 -17.24 -57.17 6.99
C GLN A 746 -18.24 -57.28 8.16
N VAL A 747 -18.20 -56.32 9.10
CA VAL A 747 -19.17 -56.26 10.21
C VAL A 747 -20.58 -56.01 9.69
N THR A 748 -20.71 -55.13 8.71
CA THR A 748 -22.00 -54.82 8.09
C THR A 748 -22.57 -56.04 7.36
N ASP A 749 -21.74 -56.77 6.61
CA ASP A 749 -22.12 -58.01 5.93
C ASP A 749 -22.53 -59.12 6.92
N ALA A 750 -21.76 -59.29 8.00
CA ALA A 750 -22.11 -60.25 9.06
C ALA A 750 -23.42 -59.88 9.78
N SER A 751 -23.66 -58.58 9.99
CA SER A 751 -24.92 -58.07 10.55
C SER A 751 -26.08 -58.35 9.61
N ASN A 752 -25.94 -58.02 8.32
CA ASN A 752 -26.95 -58.28 7.28
C ASN A 752 -27.25 -59.77 7.14
N TYR A 753 -26.22 -60.63 7.19
CA TYR A 753 -26.38 -62.08 7.16
C TYR A 753 -27.16 -62.58 8.39
N SER A 754 -26.82 -62.08 9.59
CA SER A 754 -27.52 -62.42 10.83
C SER A 754 -28.99 -61.97 10.80
N GLU A 755 -29.27 -60.76 10.30
CA GLU A 755 -30.62 -60.27 10.08
C GLU A 755 -31.39 -61.13 9.07
N SER A 756 -30.72 -61.57 7.99
CA SER A 756 -31.34 -62.44 6.98
C SER A 756 -31.71 -63.82 7.55
N ILE A 757 -30.87 -64.42 8.40
CA ILE A 757 -31.18 -65.67 9.11
C ILE A 757 -32.39 -65.49 10.03
N ILE A 758 -32.40 -64.41 10.82
CA ILE A 758 -33.52 -64.09 11.71
C ILE A 758 -34.80 -63.92 10.90
N ALA A 759 -34.76 -63.18 9.79
CA ALA A 759 -35.91 -62.99 8.92
C ALA A 759 -36.44 -64.31 8.32
N THR A 760 -35.53 -65.24 7.99
CA THR A 760 -35.90 -66.54 7.40
C THR A 760 -36.49 -67.50 8.45
N LEU A 761 -36.05 -67.43 9.71
CA LEU A 761 -36.60 -68.23 10.83
C LEU A 761 -38.05 -67.89 11.17
N TYR A 762 -38.55 -66.72 10.78
CA TYR A 762 -39.94 -66.29 10.97
C TYR A 762 -40.84 -66.54 9.75
N GLN A 763 -40.33 -67.13 8.67
CA GLN A 763 -41.16 -67.55 7.55
C GLN A 763 -41.69 -68.98 7.76
N PRO A 764 -42.99 -69.23 7.55
CA PRO A 764 -43.52 -70.59 7.59
C PRO A 764 -42.91 -71.39 6.42
N LEU A 765 -42.31 -72.54 6.73
CA LEU A 765 -42.01 -73.56 5.71
C LEU A 765 -43.34 -73.99 5.08
N LEU A 766 -43.58 -73.53 3.86
CA LEU A 766 -44.68 -73.94 2.98
C LEU A 766 -44.26 -75.14 2.14
#